data_AF-A0A6P7NB81-F1
#
_entry.id   AF-A0A6P7NB81-F1
#
_cell.length_a   1.000
_cell.length_b   1.000
_cell.length_c   1.000
_cell.angle_alpha   90.00
_cell.angle_beta   90.00
_cell.angle_gamma   90.00
#
_symmetry.space_group_name_H-M   'P 1'
#
loop_
_entity.id
_entity.type
_entity.pdbx_description
1 polymer ?
#
loop_
_entity_poly.entity_id
_entity_poly.type
_entity_poly.pdbx_seq_one_letter_code
_entity_poly.pdbx_strand_id
1 'polypeptide(L)'
;MTEKRSLDDGADTAWLGDGQSETRLSPDAAAAGGADRPAWDSKVQYVLAQVGFSVGLGNVWRFPYLCHQNGGGAFMLLYVFLLLIVGVPLFFMELAAGQSIRQGSIGVWKHISPKLAGIGYSSCIVCFFVGLYYNVIIAWSLFYMGNSFQYPLPWEQCPLDVGTNSTVRECASSSPTSYFWFRKALNITNSIEESGEFNSVMTGCLLAAWAIVALAMIKGIKSSAKVMYFSSVFPYVVLFIFLIRGVMLDGAMEGVTYMFYPKLEIWANLQVWRQAATQVFFALGLGYGSVIAYSSYNPVHNNCHRDALMVSGINFMTSVLASLVVFVVLGFRAKNIATRCVAENLGLVNTMMSHGSRQDWWPSFNATDPGSVSVDEYREWYSRYSAAVGPNITDCSLEEEMNKGVEGTGLAFIAFTEVMALFPASPFWSALFFLMLLNLGLSTMFGTMQGILTPLMDNFGLLGRHRTLLTVSSCALGFLIGLLFTQRSGNYFVTMFDDYSATLPLIIVVIFETASVAWVYGTDRFLDDIEVMLKWRPPVVYKYLWKYVCLFAMVGLLAASLVRMVFKGPTYTAWNQSTASEMTLAYPGWALAMIVMLIAFASLPVPLGYVHSRLKSRGAGGAESEERGGQEMHRELYTKCSSTEPPDPSPHQRGPCEEDGPRPRTGFLPMGSEHYLLLSQQEEEDEEEEQDTRV
;
A
#
# COMPACT_ATOMS: atom_id res chain seq x y z
N MET A 1 44.32 -32.95 36.14
CA MET A 1 44.08 -34.41 35.99
C MET A 1 43.91 -34.67 34.50
N THR A 2 44.85 -35.43 33.90
CA THR A 2 44.89 -36.04 32.54
C THR A 2 44.68 -35.11 31.34
N GLU A 3 45.70 -34.59 30.62
CA GLU A 3 46.75 -35.25 29.79
C GLU A 3 46.19 -35.92 28.51
N LYS A 4 46.47 -35.38 27.30
CA LYS A 4 47.45 -35.91 26.33
C LYS A 4 47.39 -35.20 24.96
N ARG A 5 48.58 -34.97 24.40
CA ARG A 5 48.91 -34.51 23.03
C ARG A 5 48.93 -35.72 22.08
N SER A 6 48.74 -35.50 20.79
CA SER A 6 49.30 -36.34 19.72
C SER A 6 49.83 -35.46 18.57
N LEU A 7 51.09 -35.69 18.25
CA LEU A 7 51.89 -35.19 17.13
C LEU A 7 51.88 -36.23 15.99
N ASP A 8 52.54 -35.86 14.88
CA ASP A 8 52.95 -36.58 13.64
C ASP A 8 52.18 -36.08 12.42
N ASP A 9 52.79 -35.77 11.28
CA ASP A 9 54.15 -35.78 10.72
C ASP A 9 54.07 -34.81 9.50
N GLY A 10 55.06 -34.07 9.01
CA GLY A 10 56.48 -34.38 8.84
C GLY A 10 56.79 -34.53 7.34
N ALA A 11 57.48 -33.51 6.77
CA ALA A 11 58.39 -33.58 5.60
C ALA A 11 57.77 -33.77 4.19
N ASP A 12 58.21 -33.19 3.06
CA ASP A 12 59.40 -32.42 2.63
C ASP A 12 59.02 -31.59 1.36
N THR A 13 59.40 -30.31 1.21
CA THR A 13 60.65 -29.78 0.58
C THR A 13 60.68 -30.11 -0.95
N ALA A 14 60.72 -29.19 -1.94
CA ALA A 14 61.58 -28.02 -2.05
C ALA A 14 61.42 -27.20 -3.40
N TRP A 15 61.80 -25.92 -3.33
CA TRP A 15 62.52 -25.06 -4.31
C TRP A 15 61.86 -24.23 -5.44
N LEU A 16 62.41 -22.99 -5.52
CA LEU A 16 62.39 -21.91 -6.54
C LEU A 16 61.21 -20.92 -6.45
N GLY A 17 61.37 -19.60 -6.26
CA GLY A 17 62.52 -18.71 -6.32
C GLY A 17 62.06 -17.35 -6.87
N ASP A 18 62.30 -16.29 -6.09
CA ASP A 18 62.34 -14.85 -6.42
C ASP A 18 61.11 -14.04 -6.87
N GLY A 19 60.81 -13.02 -6.04
CA GLY A 19 60.84 -11.63 -6.50
C GLY A 19 59.49 -10.99 -6.87
N GLN A 20 58.72 -10.55 -5.87
CA GLN A 20 57.72 -9.50 -6.09
C GLN A 20 57.84 -8.38 -5.07
N SER A 21 58.12 -7.19 -5.62
CA SER A 21 58.07 -5.89 -5.00
C SER A 21 56.70 -5.62 -4.33
N GLU A 22 56.70 -5.47 -3.01
CA GLU A 22 55.58 -4.91 -2.27
C GLU A 22 55.34 -3.46 -2.68
N THR A 23 54.34 -3.22 -3.53
CA THR A 23 53.75 -1.89 -3.66
C THR A 23 52.69 -1.78 -2.57
N ARG A 24 53.02 -1.11 -1.46
CA ARG A 24 52.06 -0.77 -0.39
C ARG A 24 50.93 0.08 -0.98
N LEU A 25 49.76 -0.52 -1.23
CA LEU A 25 48.53 0.23 -1.38
C LEU A 25 48.08 0.72 0.01
N SER A 26 47.79 2.02 0.09
CA SER A 26 47.20 2.67 1.26
C SER A 26 45.89 1.99 1.70
N PRO A 27 45.60 1.86 3.01
CA PRO A 27 44.40 1.18 3.51
C PRO A 27 43.06 1.84 3.13
N ASP A 28 43.08 3.07 2.62
CA ASP A 28 41.88 3.90 2.44
C ASP A 28 41.14 3.66 1.11
N ALA A 29 41.72 2.89 0.18
CA ALA A 29 41.08 2.58 -1.11
C ALA A 29 40.37 1.21 -1.14
N ALA A 30 40.54 0.36 -0.13
CA ALA A 30 39.95 -0.98 -0.06
C ALA A 30 38.56 -1.03 0.61
N ALA A 31 38.06 0.11 1.12
CA ALA A 31 36.73 0.19 1.76
C ALA A 31 35.58 0.52 0.78
N ALA A 32 35.86 0.63 -0.52
CA ALA A 32 34.88 0.93 -1.56
C ALA A 32 34.71 -0.22 -2.60
N GLY A 33 35.07 -1.46 -2.22
CA GLY A 33 34.72 -2.69 -2.92
C GLY A 33 33.51 -3.35 -2.26
N GLY A 34 32.47 -3.63 -3.05
CA GLY A 34 31.10 -3.89 -2.60
C GLY A 34 30.92 -5.01 -1.59
N ALA A 35 30.29 -4.67 -0.45
CA ALA A 35 29.53 -5.64 0.30
C ALA A 35 28.27 -5.98 -0.52
N ASP A 36 28.15 -7.23 -0.99
CA ASP A 36 26.98 -7.70 -1.72
C ASP A 36 25.68 -7.31 -1.00
N ARG A 37 24.76 -6.67 -1.74
CA ARG A 37 23.43 -6.29 -1.24
C ARG A 37 22.76 -7.52 -0.63
N PRO A 38 22.15 -7.42 0.57
CA PRO A 38 21.48 -8.56 1.20
C PRO A 38 20.45 -9.17 0.25
N ALA A 39 20.50 -10.48 0.03
CA ALA A 39 19.48 -11.19 -0.74
C ALA A 39 18.42 -11.80 0.18
N TRP A 40 17.26 -12.13 -0.40
CA TRP A 40 16.26 -12.97 0.25
C TRP A 40 16.80 -14.39 0.43
N ASP A 41 16.52 -15.02 1.57
CA ASP A 41 16.95 -16.39 1.86
C ASP A 41 16.18 -17.40 0.98
N SER A 42 14.95 -17.07 0.58
CA SER A 42 14.13 -17.90 -0.30
C SER A 42 13.13 -17.09 -1.12
N LYS A 43 12.65 -17.67 -2.23
CA LYS A 43 11.60 -17.07 -3.05
C LYS A 43 10.29 -16.89 -2.28
N VAL A 44 9.95 -17.85 -1.43
CA VAL A 44 8.73 -17.81 -0.59
C VAL A 44 8.81 -16.64 0.39
N GLN A 45 9.98 -16.38 0.97
CA GLN A 45 10.19 -15.26 1.88
C GLN A 45 9.90 -13.90 1.19
N TYR A 46 10.40 -13.72 -0.03
CA TYR A 46 10.12 -12.53 -0.84
C TYR A 46 8.62 -12.41 -1.15
N VAL A 47 7.98 -13.49 -1.60
CA VAL A 47 6.56 -13.48 -1.94
C VAL A 47 5.69 -13.16 -0.73
N LEU A 48 5.98 -13.77 0.43
CA LEU A 48 5.27 -13.46 1.68
C LEU A 48 5.50 -12.03 2.13
N ALA A 49 6.71 -11.47 1.96
CA ALA A 49 6.97 -10.07 2.26
C ALA A 49 6.15 -9.13 1.36
N GLN A 50 6.12 -9.41 0.05
CA GLN A 50 5.37 -8.61 -0.91
C GLN A 50 3.86 -8.73 -0.69
N VAL A 51 3.36 -9.94 -0.42
CA VAL A 51 1.95 -10.19 -0.06
C VAL A 51 1.62 -9.53 1.27
N GLY A 52 2.46 -9.64 2.30
CA GLY A 52 2.21 -9.02 3.60
C GLY A 52 2.23 -7.49 3.57
N PHE A 53 2.99 -6.90 2.64
CA PHE A 53 2.94 -5.46 2.41
C PHE A 53 1.67 -5.04 1.65
N SER A 54 1.32 -5.75 0.57
CA SER A 54 0.17 -5.42 -0.27
C SER A 54 -1.16 -5.71 0.43
N VAL A 55 -1.21 -6.82 1.20
CA VAL A 55 -2.37 -7.21 2.00
C VAL A 55 -2.25 -6.56 3.37
N GLY A 56 -2.93 -5.43 3.51
CA GLY A 56 -2.91 -4.64 4.73
C GLY A 56 -4.28 -4.50 5.38
N LEU A 57 -4.31 -3.60 6.35
CA LEU A 57 -5.52 -3.17 7.05
C LEU A 57 -6.63 -2.69 6.09
N GLY A 58 -6.24 -2.10 4.95
CA GLY A 58 -7.18 -1.64 3.92
C GLY A 58 -8.02 -2.76 3.29
N ASN A 59 -7.52 -3.99 3.22
CA ASN A 59 -8.27 -5.13 2.69
C ASN A 59 -9.38 -5.58 3.64
N VAL A 60 -9.23 -5.36 4.96
CA VAL A 60 -10.15 -5.87 5.98
C VAL A 60 -11.30 -4.91 6.28
N TRP A 61 -11.10 -3.59 6.21
CA TRP A 61 -12.19 -2.64 6.43
C TRP A 61 -12.46 -1.71 5.24
N ARG A 62 -11.43 -1.17 4.58
CA ARG A 62 -11.62 -0.14 3.56
C ARG A 62 -12.24 -0.72 2.29
N PHE A 63 -11.75 -1.86 1.83
CA PHE A 63 -12.31 -2.51 0.64
C PHE A 63 -13.77 -2.97 0.86
N PRO A 64 -14.12 -3.69 1.94
CA PRO A 64 -15.51 -4.07 2.22
C PRO A 64 -16.43 -2.86 2.37
N TYR A 65 -15.97 -1.81 3.04
CA TYR A 65 -16.68 -0.53 3.15
C TYR A 65 -16.96 0.11 1.78
N LEU A 66 -15.93 0.23 0.93
CA LEU A 66 -16.10 0.79 -0.41
C LEU A 66 -16.98 -0.10 -1.30
N CYS A 67 -16.88 -1.41 -1.14
CA CYS A 67 -17.77 -2.37 -1.81
C CYS A 67 -19.22 -2.14 -1.38
N HIS A 68 -19.46 -1.99 -0.07
CA HIS A 68 -20.78 -1.77 0.51
C HIS A 68 -21.43 -0.47 0.01
N GLN A 69 -20.69 0.65 0.06
CA GLN A 69 -21.21 1.96 -0.35
C GLN A 69 -21.41 2.10 -1.85
N ASN A 70 -20.62 1.40 -2.67
CA ASN A 70 -20.61 1.57 -4.13
C ASN A 70 -21.31 0.45 -4.89
N GLY A 71 -22.37 -0.13 -4.33
CA GLY A 71 -23.23 -1.07 -5.05
C GLY A 71 -22.76 -2.52 -5.09
N GLY A 72 -21.99 -2.94 -4.08
CA GLY A 72 -21.59 -4.33 -3.87
C GLY A 72 -20.84 -4.90 -5.06
N GLY A 73 -21.47 -5.85 -5.75
CA GLY A 73 -20.91 -6.56 -6.90
C GLY A 73 -20.48 -5.63 -8.04
N ALA A 74 -21.16 -4.49 -8.21
CA ALA A 74 -20.79 -3.50 -9.23
C ALA A 74 -19.42 -2.87 -8.94
N PHE A 75 -19.08 -2.61 -7.68
CA PHE A 75 -17.77 -2.10 -7.28
C PHE A 75 -16.68 -3.16 -7.49
N MET A 76 -16.95 -4.44 -7.17
CA MET A 76 -15.97 -5.52 -7.37
C MET A 76 -15.59 -5.70 -8.84
N LEU A 77 -16.57 -5.68 -9.74
CA LEU A 77 -16.33 -5.76 -11.18
C LEU A 77 -15.46 -4.60 -11.67
N LEU A 78 -15.77 -3.38 -11.23
CA LEU A 78 -15.00 -2.19 -11.56
C LEU A 78 -13.57 -2.25 -11.01
N TYR A 79 -13.40 -2.73 -9.77
CA TYR A 79 -12.11 -2.91 -9.15
C TYR A 79 -11.24 -3.91 -9.93
N VAL A 80 -11.80 -5.05 -10.35
CA VAL A 80 -11.07 -6.04 -11.18
C VAL A 80 -10.63 -5.43 -12.50
N PHE A 81 -11.52 -4.68 -13.15
CA PHE A 81 -11.20 -3.97 -14.39
C PHE A 81 -10.01 -3.01 -14.21
N LEU A 82 -10.06 -2.15 -13.19
CA LEU A 82 -8.98 -1.20 -12.90
C LEU A 82 -7.69 -1.89 -12.43
N LEU A 83 -7.80 -2.98 -11.68
CA LEU A 83 -6.66 -3.78 -11.24
C LEU A 83 -5.91 -4.37 -12.44
N LEU A 84 -6.61 -4.93 -13.43
CA LEU A 84 -5.98 -5.55 -14.60
C LEU A 84 -5.39 -4.52 -15.57
N ILE A 85 -6.10 -3.41 -15.79
CA ILE A 85 -5.72 -2.41 -16.80
C ILE A 85 -4.73 -1.36 -16.28
N VAL A 86 -4.77 -1.04 -14.98
CA VAL A 86 -3.93 0.01 -14.39
C VAL A 86 -3.03 -0.55 -13.30
N GLY A 87 -3.59 -1.30 -12.34
CA GLY A 87 -2.85 -1.80 -11.17
C GLY A 87 -1.68 -2.73 -11.52
N VAL A 88 -1.97 -3.85 -12.17
CA VAL A 88 -0.98 -4.88 -12.54
C VAL A 88 0.13 -4.30 -13.44
N PRO A 89 -0.16 -3.50 -14.48
CA PRO A 89 0.89 -2.87 -15.27
C PRO A 89 1.81 -1.96 -14.46
N LEU A 90 1.26 -1.08 -13.61
CA LEU A 90 2.08 -0.18 -12.80
C LEU A 90 2.91 -0.95 -11.76
N PHE A 91 2.31 -1.97 -11.14
CA PHE A 91 3.00 -2.83 -10.19
C PHE A 91 4.15 -3.62 -10.83
N PHE A 92 3.93 -4.16 -12.02
CA PHE A 92 4.97 -4.82 -12.80
C PHE A 92 6.11 -3.86 -13.16
N MET A 93 5.80 -2.61 -13.52
CA MET A 93 6.79 -1.58 -13.82
C MET A 93 7.70 -1.30 -12.62
N GLU A 94 7.14 -1.10 -11.43
CA GLU A 94 7.93 -0.85 -10.20
C GLU A 94 8.80 -2.05 -9.81
N LEU A 95 8.24 -3.26 -9.90
CA LEU A 95 9.01 -4.49 -9.64
C LEU A 95 10.17 -4.67 -10.61
N ALA A 96 9.93 -4.41 -11.91
CA ALA A 96 10.96 -4.48 -12.93
C ALA A 96 12.04 -3.41 -12.72
N ALA A 97 11.66 -2.17 -12.43
CA ALA A 97 12.59 -1.07 -12.18
C ALA A 97 13.47 -1.31 -10.93
N GLY A 98 12.89 -1.83 -9.85
CA GLY A 98 13.66 -2.18 -8.65
C GLY A 98 14.61 -3.34 -8.87
N GLN A 99 14.16 -4.41 -9.55
CA GLN A 99 14.98 -5.59 -9.81
C GLN A 99 16.10 -5.34 -10.84
N SER A 100 15.87 -4.47 -11.84
CA SER A 100 16.87 -4.16 -12.88
C SER A 100 18.04 -3.33 -12.35
N ILE A 101 17.73 -2.27 -11.60
CA ILE A 101 18.73 -1.29 -11.13
C ILE A 101 19.32 -1.69 -9.77
N ARG A 102 18.62 -2.51 -8.98
CA ARG A 102 19.05 -3.01 -7.66
C ARG A 102 19.41 -1.91 -6.66
N GLN A 103 18.66 -0.81 -6.69
CA GLN A 103 18.73 0.31 -5.73
C GLN A 103 17.33 0.63 -5.18
N GLY A 104 17.27 1.36 -4.06
CA GLY A 104 16.02 1.96 -3.59
C GLY A 104 15.48 3.04 -4.54
N SER A 105 14.23 3.47 -4.31
CA SER A 105 13.50 4.43 -5.16
C SER A 105 14.32 5.67 -5.57
N ILE A 106 15.00 6.34 -4.64
CA ILE A 106 15.87 7.50 -4.95
C ILE A 106 16.97 7.14 -5.98
N GLY A 107 17.61 5.97 -5.81
CA GLY A 107 18.66 5.49 -6.69
C GLY A 107 18.13 5.13 -8.08
N VAL A 108 16.98 4.44 -8.14
CA VAL A 108 16.31 4.06 -9.39
C VAL A 108 16.01 5.29 -10.25
N TRP A 109 15.35 6.30 -9.68
CA TRP A 109 14.97 7.49 -10.44
C TRP A 109 16.18 8.34 -10.82
N LYS A 110 17.23 8.36 -9.99
CA LYS A 110 18.51 9.02 -10.30
C LYS A 110 19.29 8.31 -11.42
N HIS A 111 19.22 6.98 -11.49
CA HIS A 111 19.84 6.18 -12.55
C HIS A 111 19.14 6.41 -13.90
N ILE A 112 17.80 6.46 -13.91
CA ILE A 112 17.02 6.78 -15.12
C ILE A 112 17.33 8.20 -15.60
N SER A 113 17.27 9.19 -14.70
CA SER A 113 17.72 10.54 -15.00
C SER A 113 18.02 11.33 -13.72
N PRO A 114 19.17 12.03 -13.61
CA PRO A 114 19.47 12.84 -12.43
C PRO A 114 18.48 13.99 -12.22
N LYS A 115 17.66 14.35 -13.21
CA LYS A 115 16.60 15.36 -13.09
C LYS A 115 15.36 14.83 -12.34
N LEU A 116 15.21 13.52 -12.22
CA LEU A 116 14.04 12.85 -11.68
C LEU A 116 14.25 12.28 -10.28
N ALA A 117 15.43 12.48 -9.68
CA ALA A 117 15.73 12.03 -8.33
C ALA A 117 14.72 12.52 -7.27
N GLY A 118 14.05 13.66 -7.53
CA GLY A 118 12.99 14.21 -6.70
C GLY A 118 11.79 13.29 -6.50
N ILE A 119 11.50 12.40 -7.46
CA ILE A 119 10.42 11.41 -7.37
C ILE A 119 10.66 10.50 -6.16
N GLY A 120 11.86 9.92 -6.03
CA GLY A 120 12.16 9.02 -4.92
C GLY A 120 12.14 9.70 -3.55
N TYR A 121 12.54 10.97 -3.46
CA TYR A 121 12.41 11.75 -2.21
C TYR A 121 10.93 11.98 -1.84
N SER A 122 10.10 12.27 -2.84
CA SER A 122 8.64 12.41 -2.65
C SER A 122 8.02 11.09 -2.18
N SER A 123 8.37 9.95 -2.81
CA SER A 123 7.93 8.61 -2.36
C SER A 123 8.31 8.34 -0.90
N CYS A 124 9.52 8.70 -0.46
CA CYS A 124 9.95 8.53 0.93
C CYS A 124 9.12 9.38 1.91
N ILE A 125 8.79 10.63 1.56
CA ILE A 125 7.95 11.50 2.42
C ILE A 125 6.52 10.95 2.50
N VAL A 126 5.95 10.51 1.37
CA VAL A 126 4.62 9.90 1.34
C VAL A 126 4.60 8.61 2.17
N CYS A 127 5.60 7.75 2.04
CA CYS A 127 5.75 6.57 2.89
C CYS A 127 5.83 6.93 4.37
N PHE A 128 6.55 8.01 4.72
CA PHE A 128 6.62 8.47 6.09
C PHE A 128 5.24 8.90 6.61
N PHE A 129 4.48 9.67 5.82
CA PHE A 129 3.10 10.04 6.17
C PHE A 129 2.19 8.83 6.36
N VAL A 130 2.24 7.85 5.45
CA VAL A 130 1.46 6.63 5.59
C VAL A 130 1.87 5.83 6.83
N GLY A 131 3.18 5.69 7.07
CA GLY A 131 3.70 5.00 8.23
C GLY A 131 3.29 5.64 9.56
N LEU A 132 3.16 6.97 9.61
CA LEU A 132 2.71 7.68 10.80
C LEU A 132 1.31 7.24 11.24
N TYR A 133 0.30 7.37 10.37
CA TYR A 133 -1.07 7.08 10.77
C TYR A 133 -1.38 5.58 10.81
N TYR A 134 -0.75 4.76 9.96
CA TYR A 134 -0.92 3.29 10.05
C TYR A 134 -0.46 2.76 11.41
N ASN A 135 0.63 3.31 11.98
CA ASN A 135 1.12 2.87 13.28
C ASN A 135 0.19 3.29 14.43
N VAL A 136 -0.59 4.36 14.26
CA VAL A 136 -1.67 4.72 15.21
C VAL A 136 -2.77 3.65 15.20
N ILE A 137 -3.10 3.11 14.04
CA ILE A 137 -4.11 2.06 13.95
C ILE A 137 -3.62 0.74 14.58
N ILE A 138 -2.32 0.44 14.48
CA ILE A 138 -1.70 -0.64 15.24
C ILE A 138 -1.78 -0.37 16.75
N ALA A 139 -1.58 0.88 17.19
CA ALA A 139 -1.75 1.26 18.59
C ALA A 139 -3.20 1.04 19.08
N TRP A 140 -4.21 1.38 18.27
CA TRP A 140 -5.61 1.06 18.56
C TRP A 140 -5.83 -0.45 18.68
N SER A 141 -5.23 -1.22 17.78
CA SER A 141 -5.31 -2.69 17.81
C SER A 141 -4.66 -3.27 19.07
N LEU A 142 -3.53 -2.72 19.53
CA LEU A 142 -2.88 -3.08 20.80
C LEU A 142 -3.75 -2.74 22.01
N PHE A 143 -4.41 -1.59 22.00
CA PHE A 143 -5.32 -1.19 23.06
C PHE A 143 -6.50 -2.16 23.21
N TYR A 144 -7.16 -2.50 22.10
CA TYR A 144 -8.26 -3.47 22.11
C TYR A 144 -7.80 -4.89 22.42
N MET A 145 -6.62 -5.28 21.94
CA MET A 145 -5.98 -6.55 22.30
C MET A 145 -5.82 -6.69 23.81
N GLY A 146 -5.22 -5.67 24.46
CA GLY A 146 -5.03 -5.68 25.91
C GLY A 146 -6.34 -5.77 26.69
N ASN A 147 -7.41 -5.16 26.17
CA ASN A 147 -8.74 -5.19 26.76
C ASN A 147 -9.55 -6.45 26.42
N SER A 148 -9.08 -7.31 25.53
CA SER A 148 -9.79 -8.54 25.13
C SER A 148 -9.63 -9.68 26.13
N PHE A 149 -8.68 -9.61 27.06
CA PHE A 149 -8.37 -10.69 28.02
C PHE A 149 -9.18 -10.65 29.32
N GLN A 150 -10.39 -10.09 29.28
CA GLN A 150 -11.29 -10.00 30.44
C GLN A 150 -12.71 -10.43 30.07
N TYR A 151 -13.46 -10.93 31.05
CA TYR A 151 -14.86 -11.33 30.92
C TYR A 151 -15.69 -10.72 32.06
N PRO A 152 -16.79 -10.00 31.77
CA PRO A 152 -17.33 -9.64 30.44
C PRO A 152 -16.42 -8.66 29.67
N LEU A 153 -16.64 -8.52 28.36
CA LEU A 153 -15.87 -7.55 27.56
C LEU A 153 -16.25 -6.11 27.94
N PRO A 154 -15.30 -5.14 27.91
CA PRO A 154 -15.59 -3.75 28.32
C PRO A 154 -16.63 -3.01 27.48
N TRP A 155 -16.85 -3.48 26.25
CA TRP A 155 -17.79 -2.90 25.29
C TRP A 155 -19.05 -3.78 25.12
N GLU A 156 -19.29 -4.72 26.03
CA GLU A 156 -20.47 -5.58 26.01
C GLU A 156 -21.71 -4.88 26.60
N GLN A 157 -21.51 -4.02 27.62
CA GLN A 157 -22.60 -3.39 28.35
C GLN A 157 -22.33 -1.90 28.58
N CYS A 158 -23.40 -1.10 28.61
CA CYS A 158 -23.31 0.31 28.96
C CYS A 158 -22.98 0.49 30.46
N PRO A 159 -22.05 1.40 30.81
CA PRO A 159 -21.79 1.71 32.20
C PRO A 159 -22.99 2.46 32.82
N LEU A 160 -23.15 2.29 34.14
CA LEU A 160 -24.11 3.04 34.95
C LEU A 160 -23.48 4.34 35.42
N ASP A 161 -24.27 5.41 35.42
CA ASP A 161 -23.89 6.69 36.00
C ASP A 161 -24.03 6.63 37.53
N VAL A 162 -22.94 6.96 38.24
CA VAL A 162 -22.82 6.82 39.70
C VAL A 162 -23.80 7.75 40.43
N GLY A 163 -24.18 8.88 39.83
CA GLY A 163 -25.09 9.85 40.46
C GLY A 163 -26.57 9.49 40.33
N THR A 164 -26.96 8.84 39.24
CA THR A 164 -28.38 8.62 38.90
C THR A 164 -28.79 7.14 38.92
N ASN A 165 -27.85 6.21 39.11
CA ASN A 165 -28.03 4.76 38.95
C ASN A 165 -28.71 4.38 37.62
N SER A 166 -28.63 5.26 36.62
CA SER A 166 -29.21 5.08 35.31
C SER A 166 -28.10 4.85 34.28
N THR A 167 -28.42 4.20 33.17
CA THR A 167 -27.47 4.01 32.09
C THR A 167 -27.02 5.37 31.55
N VAL A 168 -25.73 5.50 31.24
CA VAL A 168 -25.19 6.74 30.65
C VAL A 168 -25.97 7.06 29.37
N ARG A 169 -26.60 8.25 29.32
CA ARG A 169 -27.50 8.65 28.22
C ARG A 169 -26.86 8.50 26.84
N GLU A 170 -25.60 8.94 26.69
CA GLU A 170 -24.84 8.82 25.43
C GLU A 170 -24.67 7.36 24.97
N CYS A 171 -24.49 6.43 25.92
CA CYS A 171 -24.37 5.01 25.60
C CYS A 171 -25.73 4.39 25.23
N ALA A 172 -26.80 4.79 25.94
CA ALA A 172 -28.15 4.33 25.68
C ALA A 172 -28.71 4.81 24.32
N SER A 173 -28.32 6.01 23.87
CA SER A 173 -28.73 6.56 22.57
C SER A 173 -27.90 6.08 21.38
N SER A 174 -26.73 5.49 21.62
CA SER A 174 -25.85 4.95 20.58
C SER A 174 -25.71 3.43 20.73
N SER A 175 -24.53 2.94 21.10
CA SER A 175 -24.29 1.54 21.44
C SER A 175 -23.13 1.42 22.43
N PRO A 176 -23.06 0.32 23.22
CA PRO A 176 -21.93 0.07 24.12
C PRO A 176 -20.56 0.13 23.42
N THR A 177 -20.47 -0.36 22.19
CA THR A 177 -19.24 -0.35 21.39
C THR A 177 -18.86 1.02 20.87
N SER A 178 -19.84 1.81 20.39
CA SER A 178 -19.61 3.19 19.96
C SER A 178 -19.18 4.07 21.14
N TYR A 179 -19.84 3.92 22.28
CA TYR A 179 -19.46 4.61 23.51
C TYR A 179 -18.03 4.22 23.95
N PHE A 180 -17.69 2.93 23.92
CA PHE A 180 -16.34 2.49 24.25
C PHE A 180 -15.28 3.11 23.32
N TRP A 181 -15.53 3.12 22.00
CA TRP A 181 -14.63 3.72 21.02
C TRP A 181 -14.43 5.23 21.24
N PHE A 182 -15.52 6.00 21.23
CA PHE A 182 -15.44 7.46 21.27
C PHE A 182 -15.09 8.01 22.65
N ARG A 183 -15.52 7.37 23.75
CA ARG A 183 -15.31 7.89 25.11
C ARG A 183 -14.19 7.21 25.89
N LYS A 184 -14.06 5.89 25.79
CA LYS A 184 -13.04 5.15 26.57
C LYS A 184 -11.72 5.02 25.81
N ALA A 185 -11.76 4.66 24.53
CA ALA A 185 -10.55 4.47 23.73
C ALA A 185 -9.95 5.81 23.30
N LEU A 186 -10.71 6.64 22.56
CA LEU A 186 -10.21 7.90 22.01
C LEU A 186 -10.38 9.08 22.97
N ASN A 187 -11.49 9.12 23.72
CA ASN A 187 -11.94 10.29 24.46
C ASN A 187 -12.03 11.54 23.56
N ILE A 188 -12.85 11.43 22.51
CA ILE A 188 -12.89 12.36 21.37
C ILE A 188 -13.59 13.69 21.71
N THR A 189 -13.11 14.78 21.10
CA THR A 189 -13.76 16.11 21.11
C THR A 189 -14.85 16.22 20.04
N ASN A 190 -15.74 17.22 20.19
CA ASN A 190 -16.83 17.43 19.22
C ASN A 190 -16.33 17.99 17.88
N SER A 191 -15.16 18.63 17.86
CA SER A 191 -14.56 19.23 16.67
C SER A 191 -13.04 19.09 16.65
N ILE A 192 -12.44 19.33 15.48
CA ILE A 192 -10.98 19.36 15.32
C ILE A 192 -10.34 20.62 15.93
N GLU A 193 -11.12 21.69 16.12
CA GLU A 193 -10.63 22.95 16.69
C GLU A 193 -10.35 22.85 18.18
N GLU A 194 -11.08 21.97 18.87
CA GLU A 194 -10.84 21.67 20.27
C GLU A 194 -9.65 20.72 20.42
N SER A 195 -8.47 21.27 20.71
CA SER A 195 -7.31 20.48 21.10
C SER A 195 -7.46 20.02 22.55
N GLY A 196 -7.57 18.72 22.77
CA GLY A 196 -7.57 18.13 24.11
C GLY A 196 -6.20 17.68 24.59
N GLU A 197 -6.14 17.16 25.81
CA GLU A 197 -4.95 16.54 26.39
C GLU A 197 -4.56 15.26 25.65
N PHE A 198 -3.30 14.84 25.82
CA PHE A 198 -2.83 13.55 25.32
C PHE A 198 -3.44 12.39 26.12
N ASN A 199 -4.01 11.42 25.42
CA ASN A 199 -4.45 10.18 26.05
C ASN A 199 -3.21 9.34 26.40
N SER A 200 -2.92 9.21 27.69
CA SER A 200 -1.72 8.52 28.20
C SER A 200 -1.70 7.04 27.84
N VAL A 201 -2.85 6.36 27.89
CA VAL A 201 -2.97 4.95 27.52
C VAL A 201 -2.69 4.77 26.04
N MET A 202 -3.29 5.62 25.19
CA MET A 202 -3.06 5.56 23.75
C MET A 202 -1.63 5.89 23.35
N THR A 203 -1.01 6.84 24.07
CA THR A 203 0.40 7.19 23.91
C THR A 203 1.32 6.02 24.27
N GLY A 204 0.99 5.27 25.33
CA GLY A 204 1.69 4.03 25.68
C GLY A 204 1.56 2.95 24.61
N CYS A 205 0.36 2.76 24.04
CA CYS A 205 0.14 1.84 22.93
C CYS A 205 0.89 2.25 21.66
N LEU A 206 0.99 3.55 21.36
CA LEU A 206 1.75 4.07 20.22
C LEU A 206 3.26 3.85 20.41
N LEU A 207 3.77 4.07 21.63
CA LEU A 207 5.16 3.76 21.96
C LEU A 207 5.45 2.27 21.76
N ALA A 208 4.55 1.40 22.24
CA ALA A 208 4.67 -0.04 22.06
C ALA A 208 4.64 -0.43 20.57
N ALA A 209 3.76 0.16 19.75
CA ALA A 209 3.69 -0.09 18.31
C ALA A 209 5.01 0.26 17.61
N TRP A 210 5.55 1.47 17.85
CA TRP A 210 6.85 1.87 17.28
C TRP A 210 8.02 1.02 17.80
N ALA A 211 7.98 0.59 19.06
CA ALA A 211 8.99 -0.30 19.63
C ALA A 211 8.97 -1.69 18.96
N ILE A 212 7.79 -2.28 18.74
CA ILE A 212 7.64 -3.56 18.03
C ILE A 212 8.20 -3.45 16.61
N VAL A 213 7.85 -2.38 15.89
CA VAL A 213 8.38 -2.13 14.53
C VAL A 213 9.90 -1.97 14.55
N ALA A 214 10.45 -1.19 15.49
CA ALA A 214 11.89 -0.99 15.62
C ALA A 214 12.65 -2.29 15.93
N LEU A 215 12.14 -3.11 16.86
CA LEU A 215 12.74 -4.39 17.23
C LEU A 215 12.70 -5.39 16.08
N ALA A 216 11.56 -5.51 15.38
CA ALA A 216 11.43 -6.40 14.22
C ALA A 216 12.38 -6.02 13.08
N MET A 217 12.64 -4.73 12.89
CA MET A 217 13.46 -4.18 11.81
C MET A 217 14.93 -3.97 12.19
N ILE A 218 15.36 -4.32 13.40
CA ILE A 218 16.68 -3.94 13.94
C ILE A 218 17.85 -4.50 13.11
N LYS A 219 17.72 -5.71 12.54
CA LYS A 219 18.72 -6.30 11.62
C LYS A 219 18.35 -6.15 10.14
N GLY A 220 17.46 -5.20 9.82
CA GLY A 220 16.93 -5.00 8.47
C GLY A 220 16.11 -6.19 7.99
N ILE A 221 16.23 -6.48 6.68
CA ILE A 221 15.36 -7.43 5.99
C ILE A 221 15.42 -8.85 6.61
N LYS A 222 16.60 -9.30 7.04
CA LYS A 222 16.81 -10.64 7.63
C LYS A 222 16.04 -10.88 8.94
N SER A 223 15.78 -9.83 9.72
CA SER A 223 14.99 -9.93 10.96
C SER A 223 13.49 -9.83 10.64
N SER A 224 13.11 -8.80 9.90
CA SER A 224 11.71 -8.57 9.51
C SER A 224 11.10 -9.77 8.79
N ALA A 225 11.88 -10.43 7.93
CA ALA A 225 11.41 -11.55 7.14
C ALA A 225 11.09 -12.81 7.96
N LYS A 226 11.72 -12.99 9.13
CA LYS A 226 11.36 -14.07 10.06
C LYS A 226 10.00 -13.81 10.70
N VAL A 227 9.75 -12.56 11.08
CA VAL A 227 8.46 -12.13 11.66
C VAL A 227 7.35 -12.21 10.61
N MET A 228 7.64 -11.83 9.36
CA MET A 228 6.68 -11.84 8.26
C MET A 228 6.09 -13.21 7.95
N TYR A 229 6.79 -14.33 8.21
CA TYR A 229 6.21 -15.67 8.02
C TYR A 229 4.94 -15.86 8.86
N PHE A 230 5.00 -15.51 10.14
CA PHE A 230 3.83 -15.57 11.01
C PHE A 230 2.84 -14.44 10.67
N SER A 231 3.34 -13.21 10.57
CA SER A 231 2.54 -12.00 10.40
C SER A 231 1.72 -11.98 9.11
N SER A 232 2.20 -12.64 8.04
CA SER A 232 1.51 -12.67 6.74
C SER A 232 0.57 -13.87 6.60
N VAL A 233 0.86 -15.01 7.26
CA VAL A 233 0.05 -16.23 7.13
C VAL A 233 -1.08 -16.28 8.16
N PHE A 234 -0.81 -15.86 9.39
CA PHE A 234 -1.78 -15.91 10.49
C PHE A 234 -3.11 -15.21 10.16
N PRO A 235 -3.15 -14.03 9.51
CA PRO A 235 -4.40 -13.39 9.12
C PRO A 235 -5.31 -14.25 8.25
N TYR A 236 -4.75 -15.04 7.33
CA TYR A 236 -5.55 -15.94 6.48
C TYR A 236 -6.22 -17.05 7.26
N VAL A 237 -5.51 -17.62 8.24
CA VAL A 237 -6.06 -18.63 9.14
C VAL A 237 -7.25 -18.05 9.91
N VAL A 238 -7.09 -16.83 10.44
CA VAL A 238 -8.14 -16.15 11.20
C VAL A 238 -9.33 -15.81 10.32
N LEU A 239 -9.12 -15.23 9.13
CA LEU A 239 -10.20 -14.93 8.17
C LEU A 239 -11.00 -16.19 7.80
N PHE A 240 -10.31 -17.33 7.58
CA PHE A 240 -10.97 -18.59 7.28
C PHE A 240 -11.82 -19.11 8.46
N ILE A 241 -11.31 -19.03 9.69
CA ILE A 241 -12.06 -19.40 10.90
C ILE A 241 -13.30 -18.49 11.07
N PHE A 242 -13.15 -17.18 10.89
CA PHE A 242 -14.26 -16.23 10.95
C PHE A 242 -15.28 -16.45 9.83
N LEU A 243 -14.84 -16.87 8.64
CA LEU A 243 -15.75 -17.22 7.55
C LEU A 243 -16.62 -18.41 7.92
N ILE A 244 -16.02 -19.50 8.41
CA ILE A 244 -16.77 -20.69 8.85
C ILE A 244 -17.76 -20.30 9.95
N ARG A 245 -17.29 -19.57 10.97
CA ARG A 245 -18.16 -19.14 12.07
C ARG A 245 -19.27 -18.22 11.60
N GLY A 246 -18.96 -17.29 10.70
CA GLY A 246 -19.89 -16.31 10.17
C GLY A 246 -21.00 -16.95 9.36
N VAL A 247 -20.69 -17.88 8.45
CA VAL A 247 -21.70 -18.54 7.60
C VAL A 247 -22.68 -19.39 8.42
N MET A 248 -22.29 -19.82 9.62
CA MET A 248 -23.18 -20.50 10.57
C MET A 248 -24.13 -19.56 11.34
N LEU A 249 -24.06 -18.24 11.14
CA LEU A 249 -24.93 -17.27 11.80
C LEU A 249 -26.23 -17.06 11.01
N ASP A 250 -27.31 -16.81 11.75
CA ASP A 250 -28.60 -16.49 11.15
C ASP A 250 -28.60 -15.06 10.59
N GLY A 251 -28.82 -14.88 9.29
CA GLY A 251 -28.66 -13.59 8.60
C GLY A 251 -27.41 -13.48 7.72
N ALA A 252 -26.56 -14.51 7.70
CA ALA A 252 -25.34 -14.53 6.89
C ALA A 252 -25.61 -14.40 5.38
N MET A 253 -26.65 -15.08 4.89
CA MET A 253 -26.95 -15.16 3.46
C MET A 253 -27.43 -13.83 2.88
N GLU A 254 -28.16 -13.04 3.68
CA GLU A 254 -28.64 -11.71 3.34
C GLU A 254 -27.46 -10.76 3.09
N GLY A 255 -26.42 -10.87 3.92
CA GLY A 255 -25.12 -10.22 3.73
C GLY A 255 -24.41 -10.62 2.44
N VAL A 256 -24.31 -11.92 2.18
CA VAL A 256 -23.65 -12.47 0.97
C VAL A 256 -24.39 -12.04 -0.30
N THR A 257 -25.71 -12.12 -0.31
CA THR A 257 -26.53 -11.69 -1.45
C THR A 257 -26.33 -10.21 -1.73
N TYR A 258 -26.35 -9.36 -0.70
CA TYR A 258 -26.07 -7.93 -0.88
C TYR A 258 -24.67 -7.67 -1.46
N MET A 259 -23.65 -8.41 -1.03
CA MET A 259 -22.29 -8.29 -1.53
C MET A 259 -22.19 -8.59 -3.04
N PHE A 260 -22.84 -9.65 -3.52
CA PHE A 260 -22.70 -10.10 -4.91
C PHE A 260 -23.73 -9.50 -5.86
N TYR A 261 -24.83 -8.92 -5.37
CA TYR A 261 -25.85 -8.31 -6.22
C TYR A 261 -25.34 -7.00 -6.87
N PRO A 262 -25.18 -6.94 -8.21
CA PRO A 262 -24.52 -5.81 -8.85
C PRO A 262 -25.51 -4.69 -9.21
N LYS A 263 -25.40 -3.53 -8.54
CA LYS A 263 -26.16 -2.31 -8.88
C LYS A 263 -25.39 -1.47 -9.91
N LEU A 264 -25.43 -1.86 -11.19
CA LEU A 264 -24.61 -1.26 -12.28
C LEU A 264 -24.88 0.24 -12.55
N GLU A 265 -26.05 0.75 -12.17
CA GLU A 265 -26.41 2.17 -12.32
C GLU A 265 -25.41 3.12 -11.63
N ILE A 266 -24.74 2.63 -10.59
CA ILE A 266 -23.77 3.38 -9.79
C ILE A 266 -22.50 3.74 -10.61
N TRP A 267 -22.21 3.03 -11.71
CA TRP A 267 -21.05 3.34 -12.57
C TRP A 267 -21.14 4.70 -13.26
N ALA A 268 -22.33 5.29 -13.39
CA ALA A 268 -22.49 6.66 -13.88
C ALA A 268 -21.83 7.69 -12.94
N ASN A 269 -21.62 7.35 -11.68
CA ASN A 269 -21.01 8.23 -10.70
C ASN A 269 -19.47 8.16 -10.77
N LEU A 270 -18.84 9.26 -11.19
CA LEU A 270 -17.38 9.40 -11.27
C LEU A 270 -16.68 9.16 -9.91
N GLN A 271 -17.38 9.35 -8.78
CA GLN A 271 -16.80 9.08 -7.45
C GLN A 271 -16.45 7.61 -7.24
N VAL A 272 -17.22 6.71 -7.83
CA VAL A 272 -17.04 5.26 -7.69
C VAL A 272 -15.76 4.82 -8.40
N TRP A 273 -15.52 5.35 -9.60
CA TRP A 273 -14.28 5.16 -10.35
C TRP A 273 -13.06 5.69 -9.60
N ARG A 274 -13.17 6.90 -9.04
CA ARG A 274 -12.11 7.50 -8.23
C ARG A 274 -11.78 6.63 -7.02
N GLN A 275 -12.79 6.22 -6.24
CA GLN A 275 -12.58 5.38 -5.05
C GLN A 275 -12.01 4.00 -5.40
N ALA A 276 -12.49 3.36 -6.47
CA ALA A 276 -11.98 2.06 -6.92
C ALA A 276 -10.50 2.14 -7.36
N ALA A 277 -10.14 3.16 -8.14
CA ALA A 277 -8.75 3.34 -8.58
C ALA A 277 -7.82 3.72 -7.42
N THR A 278 -8.24 4.62 -6.52
CA THR A 278 -7.50 4.91 -5.29
C THR A 278 -7.27 3.64 -4.47
N GLN A 279 -8.30 2.79 -4.33
CA GLN A 279 -8.17 1.52 -3.62
C GLN A 279 -7.14 0.59 -4.28
N VAL A 280 -7.06 0.52 -5.62
CA VAL A 280 -6.03 -0.26 -6.32
C VAL A 280 -4.63 0.23 -5.98
N PHE A 281 -4.39 1.55 -5.92
CA PHE A 281 -3.07 2.10 -5.59
C PHE A 281 -2.66 1.83 -4.15
N PHE A 282 -3.58 2.04 -3.21
CA PHE A 282 -3.33 1.74 -1.79
C PHE A 282 -3.14 0.23 -1.55
N ALA A 283 -3.91 -0.62 -2.22
CA ALA A 283 -3.82 -2.07 -2.01
C ALA A 283 -2.57 -2.71 -2.64
N LEU A 284 -2.00 -2.14 -3.69
CA LEU A 284 -0.74 -2.62 -4.27
C LEU A 284 0.49 -1.87 -3.75
N GLY A 285 0.29 -0.77 -3.02
CA GLY A 285 1.38 0.07 -2.51
C GLY A 285 2.15 0.80 -3.62
N LEU A 286 1.46 1.25 -4.67
CA LEU A 286 2.07 1.90 -5.84
C LEU A 286 2.53 3.32 -5.50
N GLY A 287 3.74 3.70 -5.92
CA GLY A 287 4.36 5.00 -5.66
C GLY A 287 4.98 5.16 -4.27
N TYR A 288 4.87 4.14 -3.41
CA TYR A 288 5.50 4.13 -2.08
C TYR A 288 7.03 3.98 -2.21
N GLY A 289 7.50 3.30 -3.25
CA GLY A 289 8.91 2.90 -3.37
C GLY A 289 9.28 1.67 -2.53
N SER A 290 8.35 1.15 -1.72
CA SER A 290 8.48 -0.12 -0.99
C SER A 290 8.57 -1.32 -1.93
N VAL A 291 7.77 -1.34 -3.00
CA VAL A 291 7.79 -2.39 -4.03
C VAL A 291 9.14 -2.42 -4.76
N ILE A 292 9.66 -1.23 -5.11
CA ILE A 292 10.99 -1.05 -5.68
C ILE A 292 12.07 -1.54 -4.70
N ALA A 293 11.95 -1.18 -3.41
CA ALA A 293 12.88 -1.62 -2.37
C ALA A 293 12.89 -3.15 -2.22
N TYR A 294 11.74 -3.82 -2.14
CA TYR A 294 11.70 -5.28 -2.00
C TYR A 294 12.24 -6.03 -3.23
N SER A 295 11.89 -5.59 -4.43
CA SER A 295 12.35 -6.19 -5.68
C SER A 295 13.85 -6.00 -5.91
N SER A 296 14.45 -4.91 -5.42
CA SER A 296 15.89 -4.66 -5.53
C SER A 296 16.78 -5.70 -4.84
N TYR A 297 16.23 -6.43 -3.87
CA TYR A 297 16.92 -7.52 -3.16
C TYR A 297 16.83 -8.87 -3.88
N ASN A 298 16.03 -8.97 -4.95
CA ASN A 298 15.95 -10.17 -5.78
C ASN A 298 17.18 -10.30 -6.71
N PRO A 299 17.49 -11.54 -7.15
CA PRO A 299 18.44 -11.74 -8.23
C PRO A 299 17.90 -11.19 -9.55
N VAL A 300 18.80 -10.79 -10.44
CA VAL A 300 18.47 -10.14 -11.73
C VAL A 300 17.57 -11.01 -12.61
N HIS A 301 17.79 -12.33 -12.62
CA HIS A 301 17.05 -13.30 -13.43
C HIS A 301 15.80 -13.90 -12.76
N ASN A 302 15.20 -13.17 -11.82
CA ASN A 302 13.94 -13.57 -11.22
C ASN A 302 12.74 -13.18 -12.09
N ASN A 303 11.70 -14.03 -12.16
CA ASN A 303 10.51 -13.72 -12.97
C ASN A 303 9.56 -12.74 -12.27
N CYS A 304 9.85 -11.44 -12.38
CA CYS A 304 9.05 -10.37 -11.78
C CYS A 304 7.66 -10.21 -12.42
N HIS A 305 7.44 -10.66 -13.66
CA HIS A 305 6.12 -10.63 -14.31
C HIS A 305 5.14 -11.60 -13.64
N ARG A 306 5.59 -12.84 -13.39
CA ARG A 306 4.80 -13.83 -12.65
C ARG A 306 4.54 -13.38 -11.22
N ASP A 307 5.52 -12.74 -10.58
CA ASP A 307 5.37 -12.18 -9.24
C ASP A 307 4.30 -11.09 -9.20
N ALA A 308 4.29 -10.20 -10.20
CA ALA A 308 3.31 -9.13 -10.30
C ALA A 308 1.88 -9.67 -10.39
N LEU A 309 1.64 -10.66 -11.25
CA LEU A 309 0.34 -11.30 -11.40
C LEU A 309 -0.07 -12.07 -10.15
N MET A 310 0.85 -12.85 -9.57
CA MET A 310 0.57 -13.66 -8.39
C MET A 310 0.23 -12.80 -7.17
N VAL A 311 1.02 -11.77 -6.87
CA VAL A 311 0.78 -10.89 -5.70
C VAL A 311 -0.52 -10.10 -5.89
N SER A 312 -0.75 -9.54 -7.09
CA SER A 312 -1.98 -8.80 -7.37
C SER A 312 -3.23 -9.68 -7.27
N GLY A 313 -3.13 -10.93 -7.77
CA GLY A 313 -4.19 -11.92 -7.66
C GLY A 313 -4.47 -12.35 -6.22
N ILE A 314 -3.43 -12.64 -5.42
CA ILE A 314 -3.57 -12.93 -4.00
C ILE A 314 -4.22 -11.74 -3.28
N ASN A 315 -3.73 -10.52 -3.51
CA ASN A 315 -4.30 -9.32 -2.91
C ASN A 315 -5.81 -9.16 -3.19
N PHE A 316 -6.23 -9.37 -4.45
CA PHE A 316 -7.65 -9.35 -4.80
C PHE A 316 -8.45 -10.46 -4.10
N MET A 317 -7.96 -11.69 -4.11
CA MET A 317 -8.62 -12.82 -3.44
C MET A 317 -8.73 -12.60 -1.93
N THR A 318 -7.73 -11.98 -1.31
CA THR A 318 -7.78 -11.62 0.11
C THR A 318 -8.83 -10.54 0.38
N SER A 319 -8.94 -9.52 -0.48
CA SER A 319 -9.99 -8.50 -0.37
C SER A 319 -11.39 -9.10 -0.50
N VAL A 320 -11.59 -10.06 -1.41
CA VAL A 320 -12.86 -10.78 -1.57
C VAL A 320 -13.15 -11.64 -0.33
N LEU A 321 -12.17 -12.40 0.17
CA LEU A 321 -12.31 -13.22 1.36
C LEU A 321 -12.64 -12.37 2.60
N ALA A 322 -11.91 -11.28 2.82
CA ALA A 322 -12.15 -10.36 3.91
C ALA A 322 -13.54 -9.71 3.79
N SER A 323 -13.93 -9.29 2.59
CA SER A 323 -15.28 -8.78 2.34
C SER A 323 -16.34 -9.81 2.68
N LEU A 324 -16.17 -11.06 2.25
CA LEU A 324 -17.14 -12.12 2.54
C LEU A 324 -17.34 -12.29 4.06
N VAL A 325 -16.25 -12.29 4.84
CA VAL A 325 -16.31 -12.32 6.31
C VAL A 325 -17.08 -11.11 6.85
N VAL A 326 -16.80 -9.91 6.35
CA VAL A 326 -17.44 -8.66 6.78
C VAL A 326 -18.94 -8.66 6.47
N PHE A 327 -19.32 -8.98 5.23
CA PHE A 327 -20.72 -8.93 4.79
C PHE A 327 -21.58 -9.96 5.50
N VAL A 328 -21.05 -11.15 5.76
CA VAL A 328 -21.72 -12.17 6.58
C VAL A 328 -22.00 -11.65 8.00
N VAL A 329 -21.01 -10.99 8.61
CA VAL A 329 -21.12 -10.37 9.93
C VAL A 329 -22.11 -9.19 9.93
N LEU A 330 -22.08 -8.35 8.90
CA LEU A 330 -23.03 -7.24 8.73
C LEU A 330 -24.46 -7.74 8.50
N GLY A 331 -24.65 -8.84 7.77
CA GLY A 331 -25.96 -9.47 7.58
C GLY A 331 -26.57 -9.97 8.90
N PHE A 332 -25.76 -10.68 9.70
CA PHE A 332 -26.15 -11.09 11.06
C PHE A 332 -26.51 -9.89 11.96
N ARG A 333 -25.68 -8.83 11.92
CA ARG A 333 -25.94 -7.59 12.67
C ARG A 333 -27.26 -6.93 12.25
N ALA A 334 -27.46 -6.72 10.95
CA ALA A 334 -28.67 -6.09 10.41
C ALA A 334 -29.93 -6.90 10.74
N LYS A 335 -29.87 -8.23 10.62
CA LYS A 335 -31.00 -9.11 10.98
C LYS A 335 -31.34 -9.03 12.46
N ASN A 336 -30.34 -9.06 13.35
CA ASN A 336 -30.59 -8.91 14.78
C ASN A 336 -31.21 -7.55 15.15
N ILE A 337 -30.76 -6.46 14.53
CA ILE A 337 -31.32 -5.13 14.77
C ILE A 337 -32.78 -5.08 14.26
N ALA A 338 -33.04 -5.59 13.06
CA ALA A 338 -34.39 -5.66 12.50
C ALA A 338 -35.33 -6.51 13.39
N THR A 339 -34.89 -7.67 13.85
CA THR A 339 -35.69 -8.54 14.75
C THR A 339 -35.97 -7.86 16.10
N ARG A 340 -35.03 -7.09 16.66
CA ARG A 340 -35.27 -6.30 17.88
C ARG A 340 -36.30 -5.19 17.65
N CYS A 341 -36.17 -4.46 16.54
CA CYS A 341 -37.15 -3.44 16.13
C CYS A 341 -38.57 -4.03 16.03
N VAL A 342 -38.69 -5.21 15.38
CA VAL A 342 -39.97 -5.92 15.29
C VAL A 342 -40.47 -6.28 16.69
N ALA A 343 -39.63 -6.83 17.57
CA ALA A 343 -40.04 -7.22 18.92
C ALA A 343 -40.52 -6.03 19.78
N GLU A 344 -39.85 -4.88 19.68
CA GLU A 344 -40.27 -3.65 20.37
C GLU A 344 -41.62 -3.15 19.84
N ASN A 345 -41.79 -3.11 18.52
CA ASN A 345 -43.04 -2.69 17.88
C ASN A 345 -44.18 -3.66 18.21
N LEU A 346 -43.94 -4.97 18.23
CA LEU A 346 -44.94 -5.97 18.63
C LEU A 346 -45.32 -5.85 20.10
N GLY A 347 -44.37 -5.51 20.99
CA GLY A 347 -44.65 -5.20 22.39
C GLY A 347 -45.61 -4.01 22.53
N LEU A 348 -45.37 -2.93 21.77
CA LEU A 348 -46.26 -1.78 21.73
C LEU A 348 -47.64 -2.15 21.16
N VAL A 349 -47.68 -2.85 20.04
CA VAL A 349 -48.93 -3.30 19.42
C VAL A 349 -49.73 -4.21 20.37
N ASN A 350 -49.07 -5.12 21.10
CA ASN A 350 -49.71 -5.97 22.09
C ASN A 350 -50.34 -5.14 23.24
N THR A 351 -49.67 -4.09 23.70
CA THR A 351 -50.26 -3.16 24.69
C THR A 351 -51.44 -2.36 24.11
N MET A 352 -51.44 -2.03 22.81
CA MET A 352 -52.58 -1.39 22.15
C MET A 352 -53.75 -2.36 21.97
N MET A 353 -53.47 -3.63 21.62
CA MET A 353 -54.50 -4.66 21.48
C MET A 353 -55.15 -5.04 22.81
N SER A 354 -54.42 -5.00 23.93
CA SER A 354 -54.98 -5.32 25.25
C SER A 354 -55.92 -4.24 25.80
N HIS A 355 -55.75 -2.98 25.38
CA HIS A 355 -56.56 -1.84 25.83
C HIS A 355 -57.60 -1.36 24.79
N GLY A 356 -57.49 -1.78 23.53
CA GLY A 356 -58.31 -1.32 22.41
C GLY A 356 -59.41 -2.29 21.97
N SER A 357 -60.45 -1.77 21.30
CA SER A 357 -61.42 -2.56 20.54
C SER A 357 -60.75 -3.17 19.30
N ARG A 358 -61.21 -4.32 18.83
CA ARG A 358 -60.70 -4.98 17.61
C ARG A 358 -60.80 -4.05 16.40
N GLN A 359 -59.65 -3.64 15.86
CA GLN A 359 -59.55 -2.78 14.67
C GLN A 359 -59.13 -3.61 13.45
N ASP A 360 -59.54 -3.17 12.25
CA ASP A 360 -59.33 -3.90 10.98
C ASP A 360 -57.86 -4.07 10.60
N TRP A 361 -56.98 -3.21 11.13
CA TRP A 361 -55.54 -3.28 10.90
C TRP A 361 -54.80 -4.16 11.91
N TRP A 362 -55.46 -4.81 12.87
CA TRP A 362 -54.77 -5.69 13.80
C TRP A 362 -54.05 -6.83 13.06
N PRO A 363 -52.78 -7.11 13.39
CA PRO A 363 -52.00 -8.12 12.68
C PRO A 363 -52.63 -9.51 12.82
N SER A 364 -52.57 -10.29 11.75
CA SER A 364 -53.06 -11.67 11.72
C SER A 364 -52.09 -12.67 12.37
N PHE A 365 -50.85 -12.26 12.62
CA PHE A 365 -49.82 -13.05 13.28
C PHE A 365 -49.85 -12.87 14.81
N ASN A 366 -49.24 -13.78 15.54
CA ASN A 366 -49.25 -13.80 17.00
C ASN A 366 -48.32 -12.72 17.59
N ALA A 367 -48.86 -11.53 17.86
CA ALA A 367 -48.11 -10.42 18.46
C ALA A 367 -47.65 -10.69 19.92
N THR A 368 -48.14 -11.76 20.56
CA THR A 368 -47.74 -12.15 21.92
C THR A 368 -46.39 -12.87 21.97
N ASP A 369 -45.94 -13.45 20.86
CA ASP A 369 -44.62 -14.10 20.74
C ASP A 369 -43.80 -13.44 19.61
N PRO A 370 -42.96 -12.45 19.94
CA PRO A 370 -42.13 -11.75 18.96
C PRO A 370 -41.18 -12.64 18.16
N GLY A 371 -40.76 -13.79 18.71
CA GLY A 371 -39.83 -14.70 18.03
C GLY A 371 -40.48 -15.50 16.90
N SER A 372 -41.82 -15.52 16.84
CA SER A 372 -42.59 -16.26 15.83
C SER A 372 -42.85 -15.47 14.54
N VAL A 373 -42.62 -14.17 14.55
CA VAL A 373 -42.91 -13.26 13.42
C VAL A 373 -41.63 -12.96 12.66
N SER A 374 -41.62 -13.23 11.36
CA SER A 374 -40.50 -12.85 10.50
C SER A 374 -40.52 -11.35 10.17
N VAL A 375 -39.35 -10.79 9.87
CA VAL A 375 -39.21 -9.37 9.48
C VAL A 375 -40.04 -9.05 8.24
N ASP A 376 -40.11 -9.98 7.28
CA ASP A 376 -40.88 -9.80 6.04
C ASP A 376 -42.40 -9.77 6.30
N GLU A 377 -42.92 -10.68 7.15
CA GLU A 377 -44.34 -10.68 7.54
C GLU A 377 -44.76 -9.39 8.26
N TYR A 378 -43.91 -8.90 9.18
CA TYR A 378 -44.13 -7.62 9.85
C TYR A 378 -44.19 -6.47 8.84
N ARG A 379 -43.28 -6.45 7.87
CA ARG A 379 -43.16 -5.37 6.89
C ARG A 379 -44.31 -5.37 5.89
N GLU A 380 -44.81 -6.52 5.48
CA GLU A 380 -46.03 -6.61 4.66
C GLU A 380 -47.24 -6.02 5.39
N TRP A 381 -47.36 -6.29 6.70
CA TRP A 381 -48.41 -5.70 7.53
C TRP A 381 -48.21 -4.19 7.70
N TYR A 382 -47.01 -3.74 8.05
CA TYR A 382 -46.70 -2.33 8.27
C TYR A 382 -46.87 -1.51 6.98
N SER A 383 -46.39 -1.99 5.83
CA SER A 383 -46.55 -1.29 4.55
C SER A 383 -48.02 -1.08 4.16
N ARG A 384 -48.91 -2.02 4.51
CA ARG A 384 -50.35 -1.92 4.26
C ARG A 384 -51.07 -0.96 5.20
N TYR A 385 -50.66 -0.90 6.47
CA TYR A 385 -51.37 -0.17 7.51
C TYR A 385 -50.58 0.99 8.14
N SER A 386 -49.44 1.39 7.58
CA SER A 386 -48.55 2.44 8.08
C SER A 386 -49.27 3.74 8.46
N ALA A 387 -50.28 4.15 7.69
CA ALA A 387 -51.08 5.34 7.97
C ALA A 387 -52.00 5.23 9.20
N ALA A 388 -52.39 4.01 9.60
CA ALA A 388 -53.33 3.74 10.69
C ALA A 388 -52.65 3.42 12.03
N VAL A 389 -51.41 2.92 11.99
CA VAL A 389 -50.69 2.34 13.13
C VAL A 389 -50.02 3.42 14.03
N GLY A 390 -50.05 4.70 13.61
CA GLY A 390 -49.58 5.84 14.38
C GLY A 390 -48.06 6.08 14.31
N PRO A 391 -47.54 7.24 14.79
CA PRO A 391 -46.15 7.64 14.60
C PRO A 391 -45.14 6.91 15.50
N ASN A 392 -45.60 6.16 16.50
CA ASN A 392 -44.73 5.48 17.47
C ASN A 392 -44.23 4.11 16.98
N ILE A 393 -44.75 3.60 15.86
CA ILE A 393 -44.34 2.31 15.28
C ILE A 393 -43.61 2.61 13.97
N THR A 394 -42.43 2.01 13.81
CA THR A 394 -41.49 2.32 12.74
C THR A 394 -41.37 1.19 11.72
N ASP A 395 -40.96 1.51 10.49
CA ASP A 395 -40.59 0.49 9.49
C ASP A 395 -39.30 -0.21 9.93
N CYS A 396 -39.35 -1.53 10.11
CA CYS A 396 -38.18 -2.34 10.46
C CYS A 396 -37.60 -2.98 9.19
N SER A 397 -36.91 -2.17 8.37
CA SER A 397 -36.37 -2.61 7.08
C SER A 397 -34.95 -3.16 7.20
N LEU A 398 -34.76 -4.43 6.83
CA LEU A 398 -33.43 -5.06 6.78
C LEU A 398 -32.49 -4.33 5.81
N GLU A 399 -32.98 -3.92 4.63
CA GLU A 399 -32.16 -3.21 3.65
C GLU A 399 -31.68 -1.85 4.18
N GLU A 400 -32.51 -1.16 4.96
CA GLU A 400 -32.12 0.12 5.58
C GLU A 400 -31.05 -0.08 6.65
N GLU A 401 -31.21 -1.08 7.52
CA GLU A 401 -30.20 -1.44 8.52
C GLU A 401 -28.89 -1.91 7.89
N MET A 402 -28.97 -2.62 6.76
CA MET A 402 -27.79 -2.96 5.97
C MET A 402 -27.16 -1.71 5.35
N ASN A 403 -27.94 -0.73 4.88
CA ASN A 403 -27.43 0.51 4.28
C ASN A 403 -26.84 1.49 5.31
N LYS A 404 -27.19 1.36 6.61
CA LYS A 404 -26.52 2.05 7.73
C LYS A 404 -25.11 1.47 7.95
N GLY A 405 -24.25 1.66 6.96
CA GLY A 405 -22.85 1.25 6.99
C GLY A 405 -22.04 2.05 8.00
N VAL A 406 -20.98 1.45 8.53
CA VAL A 406 -20.03 2.13 9.42
C VAL A 406 -18.81 2.54 8.61
N GLU A 407 -18.44 3.83 8.66
CA GLU A 407 -17.34 4.36 7.83
C GLU A 407 -15.95 4.04 8.40
N GLY A 408 -15.00 3.77 7.50
CA GLY A 408 -13.57 3.72 7.80
C GLY A 408 -13.19 2.76 8.92
N THR A 409 -12.55 3.30 9.96
CA THR A 409 -12.05 2.55 11.12
C THR A 409 -13.17 2.07 12.04
N GLY A 410 -14.34 2.72 11.99
CA GLY A 410 -15.51 2.31 12.76
C GLY A 410 -15.99 0.90 12.40
N LEU A 411 -15.80 0.46 11.14
CA LEU A 411 -16.15 -0.91 10.74
C LEU A 411 -15.40 -1.94 11.60
N ALA A 412 -14.10 -1.76 11.82
CA ALA A 412 -13.27 -2.67 12.60
C ALA A 412 -13.44 -2.53 14.13
N PHE A 413 -13.53 -1.29 14.63
CA PHE A 413 -13.52 -1.04 16.08
C PHE A 413 -14.92 -0.93 16.71
N ILE A 414 -15.98 -0.78 15.91
CA ILE A 414 -17.38 -0.66 16.37
C ILE A 414 -18.21 -1.85 15.87
N ALA A 415 -18.33 -2.04 14.55
CA ALA A 415 -19.25 -3.07 14.02
C ALA A 415 -18.76 -4.50 14.32
N PHE A 416 -17.46 -4.76 14.11
CA PHE A 416 -16.87 -6.07 14.40
C PHE A 416 -16.84 -6.39 15.89
N THR A 417 -16.54 -5.42 16.75
CA THR A 417 -16.53 -5.61 18.21
C THR A 417 -17.92 -5.87 18.76
N GLU A 418 -18.94 -5.25 18.17
CA GLU A 418 -20.35 -5.48 18.50
C GLU A 418 -20.73 -6.93 18.22
N VAL A 419 -20.36 -7.45 17.04
CA VAL A 419 -20.67 -8.85 16.69
C VAL A 419 -19.88 -9.85 17.54
N MET A 420 -18.62 -9.57 17.86
CA MET A 420 -17.83 -10.45 18.74
C MET A 420 -18.39 -10.53 20.16
N ALA A 421 -18.98 -9.44 20.66
CA ALA A 421 -19.65 -9.43 21.96
C ALA A 421 -20.90 -10.34 21.97
N LEU A 422 -21.51 -10.61 20.81
CA LEU A 422 -22.66 -11.51 20.68
C LEU A 422 -22.26 -12.99 20.58
N PHE A 423 -20.98 -13.31 20.36
CA PHE A 423 -20.53 -14.70 20.25
C PHE A 423 -20.30 -15.34 21.63
N PRO A 424 -20.59 -16.65 21.77
CA PRO A 424 -20.16 -17.39 22.94
C PRO A 424 -18.64 -17.39 23.03
N ALA A 425 -18.11 -17.27 24.25
CA ALA A 425 -16.68 -17.03 24.50
C ALA A 425 -16.15 -15.77 23.79
N SER A 426 -16.88 -14.65 23.90
CA SER A 426 -16.55 -13.36 23.28
C SER A 426 -15.08 -12.90 23.46
N PRO A 427 -14.39 -13.14 24.60
CA PRO A 427 -12.97 -12.77 24.75
C PRO A 427 -12.04 -13.46 23.75
N PHE A 428 -12.30 -14.74 23.43
CA PHE A 428 -11.49 -15.51 22.49
C PHE A 428 -11.56 -14.93 21.07
N TRP A 429 -12.78 -14.65 20.58
CA TRP A 429 -13.00 -14.10 19.25
C TRP A 429 -12.42 -12.70 19.11
N SER A 430 -12.58 -11.86 20.14
CA SER A 430 -11.99 -10.53 20.16
C SER A 430 -10.47 -10.57 20.10
N ALA A 431 -9.82 -11.38 20.96
CA ALA A 431 -8.37 -11.52 20.96
C ALA A 431 -7.86 -12.05 19.61
N LEU A 432 -8.54 -13.03 19.01
CA LEU A 432 -8.15 -13.55 17.70
C LEU A 432 -8.22 -12.49 16.59
N PHE A 433 -9.29 -11.70 16.57
CA PHE A 433 -9.49 -10.63 15.59
C PHE A 433 -8.47 -9.49 15.72
N PHE A 434 -8.25 -8.97 16.93
CA PHE A 434 -7.27 -7.90 17.12
C PHE A 434 -5.84 -8.39 16.89
N LEU A 435 -5.57 -9.69 17.07
CA LEU A 435 -4.25 -10.26 16.77
C LEU A 435 -4.04 -10.33 15.26
N MET A 436 -5.08 -10.69 14.53
CA MET A 436 -5.08 -10.61 13.07
C MET A 436 -4.84 -9.17 12.59
N LEU A 437 -5.58 -8.18 13.11
CA LEU A 437 -5.41 -6.78 12.73
C LEU A 437 -3.99 -6.27 13.03
N LEU A 438 -3.45 -6.62 14.20
CA LEU A 438 -2.07 -6.29 14.56
C LEU A 438 -1.07 -6.85 13.54
N ASN A 439 -1.17 -8.13 13.20
CA ASN A 439 -0.25 -8.78 12.25
C ASN A 439 -0.38 -8.20 10.82
N LEU A 440 -1.59 -7.87 10.37
CA LEU A 440 -1.78 -7.18 9.08
C LEU A 440 -1.13 -5.79 9.09
N GLY A 441 -1.34 -5.01 10.14
CA GLY A 441 -0.72 -3.69 10.29
C GLY A 441 0.80 -3.77 10.33
N LEU A 442 1.36 -4.71 11.10
CA LEU A 442 2.81 -4.92 11.20
C LEU A 442 3.44 -5.27 9.85
N SER A 443 2.82 -6.17 9.08
CA SER A 443 3.31 -6.55 7.76
C SER A 443 3.37 -5.36 6.79
N THR A 444 2.34 -4.52 6.76
CA THR A 444 2.35 -3.28 5.97
C THR A 444 3.42 -2.31 6.47
N MET A 445 3.54 -2.12 7.79
CA MET A 445 4.54 -1.21 8.39
C MET A 445 5.98 -1.63 8.08
N PHE A 446 6.28 -2.93 8.00
CA PHE A 446 7.60 -3.39 7.57
C PHE A 446 7.93 -2.95 6.14
N GLY A 447 6.97 -3.06 5.21
CA GLY A 447 7.15 -2.60 3.84
C GLY A 447 7.25 -1.09 3.72
N THR A 448 6.42 -0.34 4.46
CA THR A 448 6.52 1.14 4.51
C THR A 448 7.87 1.58 5.05
N MET A 449 8.37 0.96 6.11
CA MET A 449 9.70 1.26 6.64
C MET A 449 10.82 0.90 5.66
N GLN A 450 10.73 -0.19 4.88
CA GLN A 450 11.72 -0.47 3.83
C GLN A 450 11.70 0.59 2.71
N GLY A 451 10.51 1.09 2.34
CA GLY A 451 10.37 2.21 1.39
C GLY A 451 11.07 3.50 1.83
N ILE A 452 11.29 3.68 3.13
CA ILE A 452 12.02 4.83 3.70
C ILE A 452 13.50 4.50 3.89
N LEU A 453 13.80 3.37 4.54
CA LEU A 453 15.15 3.00 4.95
C LEU A 453 16.04 2.66 3.77
N THR A 454 15.55 1.88 2.80
CA THR A 454 16.36 1.41 1.67
C THR A 454 16.87 2.56 0.79
N PRO A 455 16.03 3.52 0.32
CA PRO A 455 16.52 4.62 -0.50
C PRO A 455 17.49 5.55 0.24
N LEU A 456 17.29 5.74 1.55
CA LEU A 456 18.19 6.56 2.38
C LEU A 456 19.53 5.87 2.61
N MET A 457 19.55 4.56 2.87
CA MET A 457 20.78 3.78 3.04
C MET A 457 21.59 3.70 1.76
N ASP A 458 20.94 3.55 0.60
CA ASP A 458 21.60 3.39 -0.69
C ASP A 458 22.23 4.71 -1.20
N ASN A 459 21.64 5.87 -0.90
CA ASN A 459 22.13 7.17 -1.40
C ASN A 459 23.01 7.93 -0.39
N PHE A 460 22.95 7.62 0.91
CA PHE A 460 23.75 8.29 1.95
C PHE A 460 24.65 7.29 2.70
N GLY A 461 25.95 7.27 2.37
CA GLY A 461 26.91 6.30 2.94
C GLY A 461 27.02 6.32 4.47
N LEU A 462 26.89 7.50 5.11
CA LEU A 462 26.86 7.64 6.57
C LEU A 462 25.66 6.90 7.20
N LEU A 463 24.48 7.02 6.58
CA LEU A 463 23.25 6.38 7.03
C LEU A 463 23.32 4.86 6.80
N GLY A 464 23.89 4.42 5.67
CA GLY A 464 24.13 3.00 5.40
C GLY A 464 25.08 2.35 6.41
N ARG A 465 26.14 3.05 6.83
CA ARG A 465 27.09 2.56 7.85
C ARG A 465 26.43 2.38 9.22
N HIS A 466 25.50 3.26 9.58
CA HIS A 466 24.78 3.23 10.85
C HIS A 466 23.31 2.81 10.68
N ARG A 467 23.06 1.72 9.93
CA ARG A 467 21.70 1.25 9.61
C ARG A 467 20.77 1.06 10.81
N THR A 468 21.28 0.52 11.92
CA THR A 468 20.51 0.30 13.16
C THR A 468 20.10 1.61 13.81
N LEU A 469 21.01 2.59 13.83
CA LEU A 469 20.74 3.92 14.34
C LEU A 469 19.68 4.60 13.46
N LEU A 470 19.80 4.52 12.14
CA LEU A 470 18.80 5.08 11.22
C LEU A 470 17.40 4.50 11.47
N THR A 471 17.27 3.18 11.63
CA THR A 471 15.99 2.53 11.92
C THR A 471 15.40 3.04 13.23
N VAL A 472 16.17 3.04 14.32
CA VAL A 472 15.69 3.48 15.64
C VAL A 472 15.35 4.96 15.64
N SER A 473 16.19 5.81 15.03
CA SER A 473 15.94 7.24 14.90
C SER A 473 14.70 7.54 14.05
N SER A 474 14.47 6.79 12.96
CA SER A 474 13.27 6.94 12.13
C SER A 474 11.99 6.56 12.89
N CYS A 475 12.03 5.47 13.66
CA CYS A 475 10.91 5.08 14.53
C CYS A 475 10.68 6.08 15.67
N ALA A 476 11.75 6.61 16.28
CA ALA A 476 11.66 7.62 17.34
C ALA A 476 11.06 8.93 16.80
N LEU A 477 11.48 9.37 15.61
CA LEU A 477 10.88 10.51 14.92
C LEU A 477 9.40 10.26 14.61
N GLY A 478 9.08 9.06 14.13
CA GLY A 478 7.70 8.63 13.87
C GLY A 478 6.83 8.65 15.13
N PHE A 479 7.38 8.24 16.28
CA PHE A 479 6.69 8.32 17.57
C PHE A 479 6.45 9.77 18.00
N LEU A 480 7.46 10.64 17.91
CA LEU A 480 7.35 12.04 18.32
C LEU A 480 6.30 12.80 17.50
N ILE A 481 6.31 12.63 16.17
CA ILE A 481 5.29 13.24 15.30
C ILE A 481 3.94 12.56 15.51
N GLY A 482 3.92 11.24 15.74
CA GLY A 482 2.73 10.46 16.01
C GLY A 482 1.96 10.86 17.28
N LEU A 483 2.59 11.56 18.23
CA LEU A 483 1.91 12.13 19.41
C LEU A 483 0.76 13.07 19.03
N LEU A 484 0.80 13.69 17.85
CA LEU A 484 -0.31 14.48 17.32
C LEU A 484 -1.62 13.66 17.29
N PHE A 485 -1.54 12.38 16.94
CA PHE A 485 -2.71 11.51 16.79
C PHE A 485 -3.22 10.93 18.11
N THR A 486 -2.51 11.10 19.22
CA THR A 486 -2.94 10.62 20.55
C THR A 486 -3.68 11.68 21.37
N GLN A 487 -3.83 12.88 20.82
CA GLN A 487 -4.70 13.92 21.36
C GLN A 487 -6.17 13.52 21.23
N ARG A 488 -7.06 14.17 21.99
CA ARG A 488 -8.52 13.94 21.90
C ARG A 488 -9.11 14.21 20.51
N SER A 489 -8.58 15.18 19.77
CA SER A 489 -8.93 15.44 18.37
C SER A 489 -8.10 14.62 17.37
N GLY A 490 -7.24 13.73 17.85
CA GLY A 490 -6.25 12.98 17.07
C GLY A 490 -6.84 12.11 15.95
N ASN A 491 -8.03 11.53 16.17
CA ASN A 491 -8.74 10.76 15.15
C ASN A 491 -9.05 11.59 13.89
N TYR A 492 -9.38 12.88 14.06
CA TYR A 492 -9.65 13.77 12.92
C TYR A 492 -8.39 14.08 12.11
N PHE A 493 -7.23 14.14 12.76
CA PHE A 493 -5.94 14.25 12.08
C PHE A 493 -5.57 12.96 11.34
N VAL A 494 -5.89 11.78 11.90
CA VAL A 494 -5.69 10.50 11.20
C VAL A 494 -6.49 10.47 9.90
N THR A 495 -7.78 10.81 9.94
CA THR A 495 -8.64 10.88 8.75
C THR A 495 -8.11 11.89 7.73
N MET A 496 -7.63 13.05 8.19
CA MET A 496 -7.05 14.06 7.29
C MET A 496 -5.80 13.56 6.56
N PHE A 497 -4.93 12.82 7.26
CA PHE A 497 -3.72 12.26 6.65
C PHE A 497 -4.04 11.17 5.62
N ASP A 498 -4.99 10.28 5.93
CA ASP A 498 -5.41 9.20 5.02
C ASP A 498 -6.10 9.76 3.76
N ASP A 499 -7.10 10.63 3.92
CA ASP A 499 -7.93 11.10 2.80
C ASP A 499 -7.22 12.08 1.87
N TYR A 500 -6.33 12.93 2.40
CA TYR A 500 -5.75 14.04 1.63
C TYR A 500 -4.22 13.97 1.56
N SER A 501 -3.54 13.99 2.71
CA SER A 501 -2.09 14.21 2.77
C SER A 501 -1.25 13.05 2.21
N ALA A 502 -1.76 11.82 2.24
CA ALA A 502 -1.11 10.68 1.61
C ALA A 502 -1.65 10.41 0.19
N THR A 503 -2.97 10.42 0.03
CA THR A 503 -3.64 10.02 -1.23
C THR A 503 -3.23 10.90 -2.42
N LEU A 504 -3.32 12.23 -2.31
CA LEU A 504 -3.08 13.13 -3.44
C LEU A 504 -1.60 13.15 -3.88
N PRO A 505 -0.62 13.31 -2.98
CA PRO A 505 0.79 13.25 -3.36
C PRO A 505 1.19 11.90 -3.98
N LEU A 506 0.61 10.79 -3.51
CA LEU A 506 0.88 9.48 -4.08
C LEU A 506 0.50 9.40 -5.55
N ILE A 507 -0.69 9.89 -5.92
CA ILE A 507 -1.14 9.91 -7.32
C ILE A 507 -0.17 10.76 -8.17
N ILE A 508 0.28 11.90 -7.64
CA ILE A 508 1.25 12.77 -8.30
C ILE A 508 2.57 12.03 -8.53
N VAL A 509 3.09 11.33 -7.51
CA VAL A 509 4.32 10.52 -7.61
C VAL A 509 4.17 9.48 -8.72
N VAL A 510 3.12 8.68 -8.71
CA VAL A 510 2.90 7.61 -9.70
C VAL A 510 2.75 8.15 -11.13
N ILE A 511 2.16 9.34 -11.32
CA ILE A 511 2.12 10.01 -12.63
C ILE A 511 3.54 10.28 -13.13
N PHE A 512 4.40 10.86 -12.28
CA PHE A 512 5.77 11.17 -12.66
C PHE A 512 6.64 9.92 -12.84
N GLU A 513 6.44 8.88 -12.03
CA GLU A 513 7.09 7.57 -12.20
C GLU A 513 6.72 6.98 -13.57
N THR A 514 5.43 6.89 -13.88
CA THR A 514 4.93 6.38 -15.15
C THR A 514 5.44 7.20 -16.33
N ALA A 515 5.36 8.54 -16.25
CA ALA A 515 5.83 9.43 -17.31
C ALA A 515 7.34 9.29 -17.53
N SER A 516 8.11 9.09 -16.46
CA SER A 516 9.56 8.94 -16.56
C SER A 516 9.97 7.66 -17.28
N VAL A 517 9.37 6.51 -16.94
CA VAL A 517 9.66 5.25 -17.64
C VAL A 517 9.12 5.32 -19.08
N ALA A 518 7.90 5.83 -19.26
CA ALA A 518 7.24 5.78 -20.55
C ALA A 518 7.85 6.71 -21.61
N TRP A 519 8.20 7.95 -21.22
CA TRP A 519 8.60 9.01 -22.15
C TRP A 519 10.04 9.50 -21.97
N VAL A 520 10.59 9.51 -20.75
CA VAL A 520 11.96 10.02 -20.50
C VAL A 520 13.00 8.92 -20.75
N TYR A 521 12.83 7.76 -20.13
CA TYR A 521 13.69 6.60 -20.35
C TYR A 521 13.40 5.93 -21.69
N GLY A 522 12.12 5.88 -22.04
CA GLY A 522 11.60 5.24 -23.26
C GLY A 522 11.13 3.82 -22.98
N THR A 523 9.84 3.57 -23.24
CA THR A 523 9.22 2.24 -23.06
C THR A 523 9.92 1.13 -23.84
N ASP A 524 10.43 1.39 -25.04
CA ASP A 524 11.12 0.39 -25.86
C ASP A 524 12.40 -0.11 -25.19
N ARG A 525 13.24 0.83 -24.73
CA ARG A 525 14.45 0.51 -23.96
C ARG A 525 14.13 -0.25 -22.69
N PHE A 526 13.09 0.17 -21.97
CA PHE A 526 12.67 -0.52 -20.75
C PHE A 526 12.20 -1.96 -21.02
N LEU A 527 11.50 -2.20 -22.13
CA LEU A 527 11.11 -3.55 -22.54
C LEU A 527 12.32 -4.40 -22.92
N ASP A 528 13.32 -3.81 -23.60
CA ASP A 528 14.57 -4.50 -23.93
C ASP A 528 15.35 -4.88 -22.64
N ASP A 529 15.40 -3.99 -21.65
CA ASP A 529 16.00 -4.29 -20.34
C ASP A 529 15.26 -5.44 -19.62
N ILE A 530 13.93 -5.44 -19.68
CA ILE A 530 13.11 -6.53 -19.11
C ILE A 530 13.35 -7.84 -19.86
N GLU A 531 13.49 -7.80 -21.19
CA GLU A 531 13.80 -8.96 -22.02
C GLU A 531 15.14 -9.59 -21.63
N VAL A 532 16.16 -8.78 -21.35
CA VAL A 532 17.46 -9.23 -20.84
C VAL A 532 17.33 -9.92 -19.46
N MET A 533 16.49 -9.37 -18.58
CA MET A 533 16.25 -9.91 -17.24
C MET A 533 15.47 -11.21 -17.26
N LEU A 534 14.33 -11.23 -17.97
CA LEU A 534 13.36 -12.32 -17.98
C LEU A 534 13.68 -13.42 -19.00
N LYS A 535 14.57 -13.15 -19.97
CA LYS A 535 14.87 -14.01 -21.13
C LYS A 535 13.71 -14.17 -22.12
N TRP A 536 12.65 -13.39 -21.96
CA TRP A 536 11.53 -13.30 -22.90
C TRP A 536 10.98 -11.88 -22.88
N ARG A 537 10.46 -11.40 -24.02
CA ARG A 537 9.95 -10.04 -24.15
C ARG A 537 8.47 -9.97 -23.74
N PRO A 538 8.08 -9.10 -22.79
CA PRO A 538 6.68 -8.88 -22.45
C PRO A 538 5.85 -8.44 -23.67
N PRO A 539 4.54 -8.74 -23.70
CA PRO A 539 3.67 -8.31 -24.80
C PRO A 539 3.68 -6.80 -24.97
N VAL A 540 3.60 -6.35 -26.23
CA VAL A 540 3.58 -4.93 -26.60
C VAL A 540 2.40 -4.18 -25.96
N VAL A 541 1.38 -4.88 -25.49
CA VAL A 541 0.26 -4.31 -24.73
C VAL A 541 0.75 -3.48 -23.53
N TYR A 542 1.77 -3.94 -22.79
CA TYR A 542 2.32 -3.17 -21.65
C TYR A 542 2.88 -1.81 -22.07
N LYS A 543 3.48 -1.72 -23.26
CA LYS A 543 3.96 -0.45 -23.84
C LYS A 543 2.84 0.58 -23.93
N TYR A 544 1.72 0.18 -24.52
CA TYR A 544 0.56 1.06 -24.71
C TYR A 544 -0.17 1.36 -23.40
N LEU A 545 -0.26 0.36 -22.51
CA LEU A 545 -0.83 0.54 -21.17
C LEU A 545 -0.07 1.59 -20.39
N TRP A 546 1.26 1.47 -20.26
CA TRP A 546 2.07 2.45 -19.52
C TRP A 546 2.05 3.84 -20.15
N LYS A 547 2.20 3.91 -21.48
CA LYS A 547 2.38 5.18 -22.19
C LYS A 547 1.11 6.01 -22.26
N TYR A 548 -0.05 5.37 -22.42
CA TYR A 548 -1.32 6.05 -22.65
C TYR A 548 -2.33 5.74 -21.55
N VAL A 549 -2.72 4.48 -21.38
CA VAL A 549 -3.88 4.12 -20.53
C VAL A 549 -3.64 4.47 -19.07
N CYS A 550 -2.56 3.97 -18.46
CA CYS A 550 -2.20 4.25 -17.08
C CYS A 550 -2.00 5.76 -16.86
N LEU A 551 -1.25 6.43 -17.74
CA LEU A 551 -0.96 7.85 -17.59
C LEU A 551 -2.23 8.72 -17.65
N PHE A 552 -3.10 8.49 -18.64
CA PHE A 552 -4.37 9.22 -18.75
C PHE A 552 -5.32 8.89 -17.61
N ALA A 553 -5.41 7.63 -17.17
CA ALA A 553 -6.22 7.24 -16.03
C ALA A 553 -5.78 7.97 -14.75
N MET A 554 -4.46 8.04 -14.50
CA MET A 554 -3.90 8.73 -13.33
C MET A 554 -4.13 10.24 -13.38
N VAL A 555 -3.90 10.87 -14.53
CA VAL A 555 -4.15 12.31 -14.71
C VAL A 555 -5.65 12.62 -14.56
N GLY A 556 -6.52 11.80 -15.13
CA GLY A 556 -7.97 11.93 -14.99
C GLY A 556 -8.42 11.79 -13.54
N LEU A 557 -7.85 10.84 -12.80
CA LEU A 557 -8.15 10.65 -11.37
C LEU A 557 -7.67 11.83 -10.51
N LEU A 558 -6.48 12.36 -10.79
CA LEU A 558 -5.98 13.56 -10.11
C LEU A 558 -6.90 14.76 -10.39
N ALA A 559 -7.25 14.98 -11.66
CA ALA A 559 -8.15 16.05 -12.06
C ALA A 559 -9.53 15.92 -11.38
N ALA A 560 -10.13 14.73 -11.38
CA ALA A 560 -11.41 14.48 -10.71
C ALA A 560 -11.33 14.73 -9.20
N SER A 561 -10.21 14.38 -8.56
CA SER A 561 -9.99 14.62 -7.14
C SER A 561 -9.84 16.11 -6.81
N LEU A 562 -9.07 16.85 -7.63
CA LEU A 562 -8.90 18.30 -7.47
C LEU A 562 -10.19 19.07 -7.73
N VAL A 563 -10.93 18.71 -8.78
CA VAL A 563 -12.25 19.30 -9.10
C VAL A 563 -13.20 19.12 -7.92
N ARG A 564 -13.29 17.90 -7.35
CA ARG A 564 -14.13 17.67 -6.18
C ARG A 564 -13.70 18.54 -4.99
N MET A 565 -12.40 18.63 -4.73
CA MET A 565 -11.84 19.40 -3.63
C MET A 565 -12.19 20.90 -3.75
N VAL A 566 -12.25 21.43 -4.98
CA VAL A 566 -12.64 22.83 -5.25
C VAL A 566 -14.15 23.04 -5.11
N PHE A 567 -14.99 22.14 -5.65
CA PHE A 567 -16.45 22.37 -5.70
C PHE A 567 -17.22 21.99 -4.44
N LYS A 568 -16.89 20.88 -3.78
CA LYS A 568 -17.63 20.42 -2.59
C LYS A 568 -16.96 20.81 -1.28
N GLY A 569 -15.70 21.26 -1.33
CA GLY A 569 -14.86 21.46 -0.14
C GLY A 569 -14.53 20.13 0.56
N PRO A 570 -13.41 20.05 1.29
CA PRO A 570 -13.10 18.88 2.09
C PRO A 570 -13.92 18.90 3.40
N THR A 571 -14.51 17.76 3.73
CA THR A 571 -15.31 17.53 4.95
C THR A 571 -14.75 16.35 5.73
N TYR A 572 -15.09 16.27 7.02
CA TYR A 572 -14.75 15.15 7.89
C TYR A 572 -15.93 14.75 8.79
N THR A 573 -15.94 13.52 9.27
CA THR A 573 -16.94 13.01 10.21
C THR A 573 -16.51 13.30 11.65
N ALA A 574 -17.40 13.90 12.43
CA ALA A 574 -17.20 14.29 13.82
C ALA A 574 -18.24 13.63 14.73
N TRP A 575 -17.83 13.26 15.95
CA TRP A 575 -18.75 12.70 16.95
C TRP A 575 -19.34 13.81 17.80
N ASN A 576 -20.66 13.97 17.78
CA ASN A 576 -21.35 14.93 18.64
C ASN A 576 -21.82 14.26 19.94
N GLN A 577 -21.28 14.70 21.08
CA GLN A 577 -21.64 14.18 22.40
C GLN A 577 -23.12 14.29 22.75
N SER A 578 -23.77 15.39 22.35
CA SER A 578 -25.13 15.70 22.78
C SER A 578 -26.19 14.85 22.06
N THR A 579 -25.94 14.55 20.79
CA THR A 579 -26.83 13.73 19.94
C THR A 579 -26.41 12.26 19.91
N ALA A 580 -25.19 11.95 20.37
CA ALA A 580 -24.57 10.61 20.31
C ALA A 580 -24.61 10.02 18.89
N SER A 581 -24.32 10.86 17.90
CA SER A 581 -24.35 10.52 16.49
C SER A 581 -23.18 11.17 15.75
N GLU A 582 -22.76 10.55 14.66
CA GLU A 582 -21.78 11.11 13.75
C GLU A 582 -22.42 12.24 12.92
N MET A 583 -21.68 13.32 12.72
CA MET A 583 -22.08 14.48 11.93
C MET A 583 -20.94 14.88 10.99
N THR A 584 -21.26 15.20 9.74
CA THR A 584 -20.25 15.69 8.77
C THR A 584 -20.03 17.19 8.97
N LEU A 585 -18.80 17.57 9.33
CA LEU A 585 -18.37 18.97 9.50
C LEU A 585 -17.38 19.37 8.40
N ALA A 586 -17.33 20.67 8.10
CA ALA A 586 -16.34 21.25 7.20
C ALA A 586 -15.02 21.50 7.93
N TYR A 587 -13.89 21.32 7.25
CA TYR A 587 -12.59 21.66 7.84
C TYR A 587 -12.45 23.18 8.06
N PRO A 588 -11.92 23.62 9.22
CA PRO A 588 -11.66 25.03 9.46
C PRO A 588 -10.48 25.55 8.61
N GLY A 589 -10.39 26.87 8.44
CA GLY A 589 -9.43 27.51 7.52
C GLY A 589 -7.96 27.15 7.79
N TRP A 590 -7.57 27.02 9.06
CA TRP A 590 -6.21 26.60 9.43
C TRP A 590 -5.93 25.13 9.05
N ALA A 591 -6.94 24.26 9.16
CA ALA A 591 -6.82 22.84 8.79
C ALA A 591 -6.72 22.68 7.28
N LEU A 592 -7.46 23.49 6.51
CA LEU A 592 -7.31 23.57 5.05
C LEU A 592 -5.89 24.01 4.65
N ALA A 593 -5.36 25.05 5.30
CA ALA A 593 -4.00 25.51 5.07
C ALA A 593 -2.97 24.40 5.37
N MET A 594 -3.17 23.65 6.45
CA MET A 594 -2.31 22.51 6.79
C MET A 594 -2.40 21.38 5.74
N ILE A 595 -3.59 21.03 5.24
CA ILE A 595 -3.74 20.04 4.16
C ILE A 595 -2.93 20.47 2.93
N VAL A 596 -3.08 21.72 2.49
CA VAL A 596 -2.33 22.26 1.34
C VAL A 596 -0.83 22.22 1.60
N MET A 597 -0.38 22.60 2.80
CA MET A 597 1.02 22.56 3.19
C MET A 597 1.60 21.14 3.20
N LEU A 598 0.87 20.14 3.68
CA LEU A 598 1.31 18.74 3.70
C LEU A 598 1.41 18.16 2.28
N ILE A 599 0.41 18.44 1.43
CA ILE A 599 0.42 18.03 0.02
C ILE A 599 1.59 18.70 -0.72
N ALA A 600 1.80 19.99 -0.50
CA ALA A 600 2.92 20.73 -1.08
C ALA A 600 4.25 20.15 -0.58
N PHE A 601 4.44 19.93 0.72
CA PHE A 601 5.66 19.37 1.28
C PHE A 601 6.00 17.99 0.69
N ALA A 602 5.01 17.11 0.53
CA ALA A 602 5.23 15.80 -0.06
C ALA A 602 5.55 15.86 -1.55
N SER A 603 4.95 16.77 -2.32
CA SER A 603 5.13 16.87 -3.78
C SER A 603 6.30 17.76 -4.22
N LEU A 604 6.74 18.70 -3.37
CA LEU A 604 7.80 19.68 -3.62
C LEU A 604 9.17 19.09 -4.02
N PRO A 605 9.60 17.92 -3.53
CA PRO A 605 10.88 17.33 -3.97
C PRO A 605 10.96 17.08 -5.47
N VAL A 606 9.84 16.81 -6.15
CA VAL A 606 9.80 16.56 -7.61
C VAL A 606 10.26 17.79 -8.41
N PRO A 607 9.61 18.98 -8.30
CA PRO A 607 10.06 20.19 -9.00
C PRO A 607 11.42 20.69 -8.49
N LEU A 608 11.71 20.61 -7.19
CA LEU A 608 13.00 21.03 -6.65
C LEU A 608 14.16 20.20 -7.20
N GLY A 609 13.99 18.87 -7.28
CA GLY A 609 14.98 17.97 -7.87
C GLY A 609 15.27 18.30 -9.33
N TYR A 610 14.22 18.63 -10.10
CA TYR A 610 14.34 19.06 -11.49
C TYR A 610 15.12 20.37 -11.62
N VAL A 611 14.74 21.41 -10.86
CA VAL A 611 15.38 22.73 -10.89
C VAL A 611 16.83 22.65 -10.42
N HIS A 612 17.11 21.96 -9.32
CA HIS A 612 18.47 21.79 -8.80
C HIS A 612 19.38 21.08 -9.82
N SER A 613 18.89 20.03 -10.47
CA SER A 613 19.65 19.30 -11.50
C SER A 613 19.92 20.19 -12.73
N ARG A 614 18.95 21.01 -13.15
CA ARG A 614 19.11 21.99 -14.22
C ARG A 614 20.14 23.07 -13.87
N LEU A 615 20.10 23.61 -12.66
CA LEU A 615 21.05 24.63 -12.20
C LEU A 615 22.48 24.06 -12.12
N LYS A 616 22.65 22.84 -11.60
CA LYS A 616 23.96 22.17 -11.57
C LYS A 616 24.52 21.94 -12.98
N SER A 617 23.67 21.52 -13.92
CA SER A 617 24.08 21.34 -15.33
C SER A 617 24.47 22.66 -16.01
N ARG A 618 23.81 23.77 -15.66
CA ARG A 618 24.19 25.12 -16.14
C ARG A 618 25.50 25.61 -15.52
N GLY A 619 25.72 25.36 -14.22
CA GLY A 619 26.97 25.72 -13.54
C GLY A 619 28.18 24.92 -14.04
N ALA A 620 28.00 23.63 -14.35
CA ALA A 620 29.04 22.81 -14.96
C ALA A 620 29.37 23.26 -16.40
N GLY A 621 28.36 23.62 -17.20
CA GLY A 621 28.58 24.16 -18.55
C GLY A 621 29.24 25.56 -18.57
N GLY A 622 29.16 26.32 -17.47
CA GLY A 622 29.90 27.57 -17.29
C GLY A 622 31.40 27.33 -17.04
N ALA A 623 31.74 26.32 -16.23
CA ALA A 623 33.14 25.95 -15.96
C ALA A 623 33.82 25.29 -17.17
N GLU A 624 33.10 24.46 -17.94
CA GLU A 624 33.62 23.89 -19.20
C GLU A 624 33.85 24.95 -20.28
N SER A 625 33.14 26.10 -20.22
CA SER A 625 33.36 27.21 -21.17
C SER A 625 34.63 28.02 -20.86
N GLU A 626 35.05 28.13 -19.59
CA GLU A 626 36.33 28.74 -19.20
C GLU A 626 37.53 27.82 -19.48
N GLU A 627 37.40 26.50 -19.29
CA GLU A 627 38.47 25.54 -19.64
C GLU A 627 38.65 25.39 -21.16
N ARG A 628 37.57 25.48 -21.95
CA ARG A 628 37.64 25.41 -23.42
C ARG A 628 38.28 26.66 -24.04
N GLY A 629 38.07 27.83 -23.44
CA GLY A 629 38.79 29.07 -23.81
C GLY A 629 40.29 29.01 -23.48
N GLY A 630 40.67 28.35 -22.39
CA GLY A 630 42.07 28.10 -22.03
C GLY A 630 42.76 27.06 -22.93
N GLN A 631 42.04 26.01 -23.35
CA GLN A 631 42.57 24.97 -24.25
C GLN A 631 42.66 25.42 -25.71
N GLU A 632 41.77 26.29 -26.20
CA GLU A 632 41.87 26.86 -27.55
C GLU A 632 43.08 27.79 -27.70
N MET A 633 43.38 28.62 -26.69
CA MET A 633 44.58 29.47 -26.68
C MET A 633 45.89 28.64 -26.67
N HIS A 634 45.89 27.49 -25.98
CA HIS A 634 47.06 26.60 -25.95
C HIS A 634 47.23 25.77 -27.24
N ARG A 635 46.14 25.57 -28.00
CA ARG A 635 46.13 24.83 -29.27
C ARG A 635 46.53 25.71 -30.46
N GLU A 636 46.23 27.01 -30.45
CA GLU A 636 46.73 27.94 -31.48
C GLU A 636 48.24 28.13 -31.41
N LEU A 637 48.87 28.06 -30.23
CA LEU A 637 50.31 28.21 -30.08
C LEU A 637 51.11 27.02 -30.65
N TYR A 638 50.53 25.81 -30.66
CA TYR A 638 51.17 24.59 -31.18
C TYR A 638 50.96 24.38 -32.68
N THR A 639 49.94 25.00 -33.28
CA THR A 639 49.57 24.76 -34.69
C THR A 639 50.43 25.58 -35.68
N LYS A 640 51.23 26.54 -35.19
CA LYS A 640 52.01 27.46 -36.04
C LYS A 640 53.42 26.97 -36.44
N CYS A 641 53.84 25.77 -36.02
CA CYS A 641 55.21 25.26 -36.24
C CYS A 641 55.34 24.06 -37.20
N SER A 642 54.33 23.71 -38.00
CA SER A 642 54.48 22.61 -38.96
C SER A 642 53.71 22.86 -40.25
N SER A 643 54.37 23.45 -41.25
CA SER A 643 54.13 23.22 -42.69
C SER A 643 54.99 24.16 -43.56
N THR A 644 55.96 23.60 -44.29
CA THR A 644 56.35 24.00 -45.67
C THR A 644 57.24 22.93 -46.32
N GLU A 645 56.60 22.14 -47.20
CA GLU A 645 56.94 21.53 -48.53
C GLU A 645 58.36 21.05 -48.99
N PRO A 646 58.43 20.11 -49.99
CA PRO A 646 59.62 19.32 -50.42
C PRO A 646 60.23 19.75 -51.79
N PRO A 647 61.35 19.13 -52.27
CA PRO A 647 61.29 18.25 -53.48
C PRO A 647 62.34 17.09 -53.62
N ASP A 648 61.97 16.07 -54.44
CA ASP A 648 62.63 14.96 -55.23
C ASP A 648 64.19 14.78 -55.38
N PRO A 649 64.74 13.70 -56.03
CA PRO A 649 64.56 12.23 -55.97
C PRO A 649 65.91 11.41 -55.83
N SER A 650 65.82 10.06 -55.77
CA SER A 650 66.82 8.95 -55.53
C SER A 650 68.19 8.94 -56.30
N PRO A 651 69.16 7.97 -56.15
CA PRO A 651 69.19 6.67 -55.41
C PRO A 651 70.53 6.28 -54.70
N HIS A 652 70.55 5.28 -53.79
CA HIS A 652 71.61 4.22 -53.69
C HIS A 652 71.40 3.18 -52.56
N GLN A 653 71.52 1.90 -52.96
CA GLN A 653 72.12 0.72 -52.28
C GLN A 653 71.51 0.03 -51.03
N ARG A 654 71.09 -1.24 -51.30
CA ARG A 654 71.41 -2.53 -50.65
C ARG A 654 70.87 -2.89 -49.24
N GLY A 655 70.00 -3.90 -49.25
CA GLY A 655 70.26 -5.22 -48.62
C GLY A 655 69.66 -5.49 -47.22
N PRO A 656 69.36 -6.77 -46.86
CA PRO A 656 68.11 -7.14 -46.17
C PRO A 656 68.28 -7.84 -44.80
N CYS A 657 67.18 -7.95 -44.04
CA CYS A 657 66.74 -9.07 -43.15
C CYS A 657 65.53 -8.57 -42.31
N GLU A 658 64.35 -9.21 -42.42
CA GLU A 658 63.83 -10.28 -41.51
C GLU A 658 63.72 -9.82 -40.04
N GLU A 659 62.66 -10.07 -39.29
CA GLU A 659 61.32 -10.61 -39.53
C GLU A 659 60.52 -10.30 -38.25
N ASP A 660 59.21 -10.47 -38.35
CA ASP A 660 58.32 -11.00 -37.30
C ASP A 660 57.60 -10.12 -36.27
N GLY A 661 56.28 -10.31 -36.25
CA GLY A 661 55.44 -10.26 -35.04
C GLY A 661 54.11 -9.48 -35.15
N PRO A 662 52.99 -9.98 -34.58
CA PRO A 662 51.63 -9.84 -35.12
C PRO A 662 50.65 -9.02 -34.24
N ARG A 663 49.51 -8.59 -34.86
CA ARG A 663 48.09 -8.45 -34.41
C ARG A 663 47.73 -8.30 -32.89
N PRO A 664 46.46 -7.97 -32.52
CA PRO A 664 45.47 -7.00 -33.01
C PRO A 664 44.68 -6.28 -31.86
N ARG A 665 43.75 -5.37 -32.21
CA ARG A 665 42.37 -5.14 -31.63
C ARG A 665 41.97 -3.66 -31.73
N THR A 666 41.21 -3.27 -32.76
CA THR A 666 39.73 -3.13 -32.80
C THR A 666 39.15 -2.10 -31.82
N GLY A 667 38.73 -0.96 -32.37
CA GLY A 667 37.85 0.01 -31.73
C GLY A 667 36.89 0.62 -32.75
N PHE A 668 35.59 0.51 -32.42
CA PHE A 668 34.45 1.36 -32.77
C PHE A 668 34.02 1.63 -34.23
N LEU A 669 32.77 1.24 -34.54
CA LEU A 669 31.97 1.73 -35.67
C LEU A 669 30.74 2.50 -35.15
N PRO A 670 30.40 3.66 -35.74
CA PRO A 670 29.03 4.19 -35.74
C PRO A 670 28.32 3.80 -37.04
N MET A 671 27.09 3.30 -36.94
CA MET A 671 26.24 2.94 -38.07
C MET A 671 25.59 4.19 -38.70
N GLY A 672 25.89 4.41 -39.98
CA GLY A 672 25.12 5.23 -40.93
C GLY A 672 24.46 4.33 -41.97
N SER A 673 23.40 4.86 -42.57
CA SER A 673 22.36 4.21 -43.37
C SER A 673 22.77 3.59 -44.71
N GLU A 674 21.88 2.69 -45.18
CA GLU A 674 21.65 2.20 -46.56
C GLU A 674 22.53 1.07 -47.11
N HIS A 675 21.92 -0.12 -47.32
CA HIS A 675 21.81 -0.76 -48.64
C HIS A 675 20.89 -1.98 -48.57
N TYR A 676 19.75 -1.90 -49.27
CA TYR A 676 18.96 -3.06 -49.70
C TYR A 676 19.55 -3.57 -51.01
N LEU A 677 19.86 -4.86 -51.09
CA LEU A 677 20.08 -5.53 -52.38
C LEU A 677 19.54 -6.95 -52.33
N LEU A 678 18.69 -7.21 -53.32
CA LEU A 678 17.91 -8.42 -53.59
C LEU A 678 18.77 -9.64 -53.95
N LEU A 679 18.23 -10.82 -53.62
CA LEU A 679 18.25 -12.12 -54.33
C LEU A 679 17.42 -13.09 -53.46
N SER A 680 16.62 -14.06 -53.91
CA SER A 680 15.86 -14.36 -55.13
C SER A 680 14.95 -15.54 -54.74
N GLN A 681 13.70 -15.52 -55.21
CA GLN A 681 12.69 -16.58 -55.29
C GLN A 681 13.11 -18.02 -54.98
N GLN A 682 12.32 -18.69 -54.13
CA GLN A 682 11.69 -19.96 -54.54
C GLN A 682 10.33 -20.11 -53.83
N GLU A 683 9.27 -20.14 -54.64
CA GLU A 683 7.89 -20.50 -54.30
C GLU A 683 7.80 -22.01 -54.03
N GLU A 684 6.95 -22.41 -53.09
CA GLU A 684 6.00 -23.53 -53.22
C GLU A 684 4.96 -23.41 -52.09
N GLU A 685 3.73 -23.06 -52.47
CA GLU A 685 2.48 -23.23 -51.72
C GLU A 685 1.93 -24.66 -51.94
N ASP A 686 0.88 -24.99 -51.16
CA ASP A 686 -0.10 -26.08 -51.27
C ASP A 686 0.05 -27.18 -50.21
N GLU A 687 -0.98 -27.69 -49.52
CA GLU A 687 -2.35 -27.29 -49.18
C GLU A 687 -2.78 -28.29 -48.08
N GLU A 688 -3.88 -28.01 -47.39
CA GLU A 688 -4.44 -28.78 -46.28
C GLU A 688 -4.94 -30.19 -46.67
N GLU A 689 -4.89 -31.17 -45.76
CA GLU A 689 -6.00 -32.14 -45.62
C GLU A 689 -5.99 -32.90 -44.26
N GLU A 690 -7.19 -33.21 -43.82
CA GLU A 690 -7.65 -33.74 -42.54
C GLU A 690 -7.34 -35.23 -42.23
N GLN A 691 -7.64 -35.58 -40.97
CA GLN A 691 -8.15 -36.88 -40.48
C GLN A 691 -7.20 -38.01 -40.03
N ASP A 692 -7.12 -38.10 -38.69
CA ASP A 692 -7.66 -39.19 -37.87
C ASP A 692 -6.92 -40.55 -37.75
N THR A 693 -6.91 -41.02 -36.49
CA THR A 693 -6.72 -42.39 -35.97
C THR A 693 -5.31 -42.98 -35.67
N ARG A 694 -5.21 -43.45 -34.40
CA ARG A 694 -4.30 -44.46 -33.78
C ARG A 694 -2.86 -43.97 -33.49
N VAL A 695 -2.32 -44.04 -32.27
CA VAL A 695 -2.42 -45.00 -31.14
C VAL A 695 -2.28 -44.26 -29.82
#